data_AF-A0A9F2RCA7-F1
#
_entry.id   AF-A0A9F2RCA7-F1
#
_cell.length_a   1.000
_cell.length_b   1.000
_cell.length_c   1.000
_cell.angle_alpha   90.00
_cell.angle_beta   90.00
_cell.angle_gamma   90.00
#
_symmetry.space_group_name_H-M   'P 1'
#
loop_
_entity.id
_entity.type
_entity.pdbx_description
1 polymer ?
#
loop_
_entity_poly.entity_id
_entity_poly.type
_entity_poly.pdbx_seq_one_letter_code
_entity_poly.pdbx_strand_id
1 'polypeptide(L)'
;MLWVSTTLLVLSHVSWVPSVEGQSHSVTPSLSQKTPGDTPANWTTAVPQAVSTVASTARAREENGPGPTARIDLPTTLPRGQGDPDVPLSTSSATRLRLSTEKPTDRKAVKKPPRVKIVKKKVLKKTQKTPSPETATREATQCPPLGLESLRVRDSQLRASSFKRDGLGPHRGRLNIQSGIHDGDLYDGGWCAGYDDKDQWLEIDARRLTRFTGVITQGLNSIWTYSWVTSYKIQFSNDTHRWQPCKNGSQDMIFPANKEPETPILNLLPNPVVARYIRINPQTWFENGTICLRTEVLGCALPDPNHIYPWDPTPGTSDKLDFRHHNYKEMRKLMRKVSDACPNITRVYSIGKSYLGLKMYVMEISDNPGQHEVGEPEFRYVAGMHGNEALGRELLLNLMEYLCQEYKQGNPRILRLVTETRIHLLPSMNPDGYETAYKLGSELSGWAMGRWTYEGFDLNHNFADLNTALWDAEDNELVPHKFPNHYIPIPETYTFPNATVAPETRAVISWMQRYPFVLSANLHGGELVVTYPFDMTRTYWKAQELTPTADDPIFRWLATVYATSNLVMVDDERRLCHYDDFMREGNIINGANWHTVPGSMNDFSYLHTNCFEVTIELSCDKFPHESELPQEWENNKESLLLYMEQTHRGIKGVVRDKDTEQGIADAIISVDGINHDIRTAFDGDYWRLLNPGEYEVTAAAEGYHPVTRNCHVYYEDNPTICDFHLTKTPKQRLREILAKGGKVPKDLALRLRQLRLRKLQAQRRVQ
;
A
#
# COMPACT_ATOMS: atom_id res chain seq x y z
N MET A 1 6.79 -24.18 17.68
CA MET A 1 6.87 -24.66 19.08
C MET A 1 5.98 -23.77 19.94
N LEU A 2 5.15 -24.39 20.81
CA LEU A 2 4.48 -23.80 21.99
C LEU A 2 4.03 -22.32 21.93
N TRP A 3 2.75 -22.13 21.64
CA TRP A 3 2.00 -20.99 22.17
C TRP A 3 1.74 -21.18 23.67
N VAL A 4 1.79 -20.11 24.45
CA VAL A 4 1.25 -20.08 25.83
C VAL A 4 0.08 -19.09 25.84
N SER A 5 -1.12 -19.63 25.93
CA SER A 5 -2.34 -18.86 26.20
C SER A 5 -2.44 -18.57 27.70
N THR A 6 -2.98 -17.42 28.09
CA THR A 6 -3.36 -17.16 29.48
C THR A 6 -4.72 -16.49 29.52
N THR A 7 -5.73 -17.31 29.82
CA THR A 7 -7.11 -16.90 30.05
C THR A 7 -7.24 -16.12 31.36
N LEU A 8 -8.06 -15.07 31.39
CA LEU A 8 -8.50 -14.42 32.63
C LEU A 8 -10.02 -14.25 32.61
N LEU A 9 -10.67 -14.60 33.72
CA LEU A 9 -12.12 -14.80 33.79
C LEU A 9 -12.91 -13.50 33.73
N VAL A 10 -14.03 -13.55 33.01
CA VAL A 10 -15.15 -12.61 33.14
C VAL A 10 -15.85 -12.83 34.49
N LEU A 11 -16.06 -11.76 35.25
CA LEU A 11 -17.00 -11.73 36.37
C LEU A 11 -18.20 -10.86 36.01
N SER A 12 -19.34 -11.50 35.83
CA SER A 12 -20.63 -10.85 35.61
C SER A 12 -21.15 -10.18 36.88
N HIS A 13 -21.61 -8.94 36.79
CA HIS A 13 -22.55 -8.33 37.74
C HIS A 13 -23.76 -7.74 37.01
N VAL A 14 -24.90 -7.77 37.70
CA VAL A 14 -26.25 -7.62 37.14
C VAL A 14 -26.88 -6.31 37.62
N SER A 15 -27.81 -5.78 36.81
CA SER A 15 -28.73 -4.65 37.06
C SER A 15 -28.06 -3.27 37.24
N TRP A 16 -28.64 -2.15 36.74
CA TRP A 16 -30.05 -1.77 36.73
C TRP A 16 -30.51 -1.05 35.45
N VAL A 17 -31.82 -1.09 35.20
CA VAL A 17 -32.57 -0.24 34.25
C VAL A 17 -33.34 0.82 35.06
N PRO A 18 -33.47 2.05 34.55
CA PRO A 18 -34.80 2.68 34.48
C PRO A 18 -35.10 3.29 33.11
N SER A 19 -36.33 3.05 32.64
CA SER A 19 -36.89 3.63 31.42
C SER A 19 -37.38 5.07 31.64
N VAL A 20 -37.20 5.96 30.66
CA VAL A 20 -38.12 7.10 30.43
C VAL A 20 -38.32 7.33 28.92
N GLU A 21 -39.60 7.34 28.56
CA GLU A 21 -40.34 7.93 27.44
C GLU A 21 -39.61 8.72 26.33
N GLY A 22 -40.06 8.54 25.09
CA GLY A 22 -39.57 9.29 23.93
C GLY A 22 -40.45 10.46 23.53
N GLN A 23 -40.01 11.20 22.50
CA GLN A 23 -40.90 11.80 21.49
C GLN A 23 -40.10 12.23 20.27
N SER A 24 -40.52 11.76 19.09
CA SER A 24 -39.96 12.15 17.79
C SER A 24 -40.81 13.26 17.17
N HIS A 25 -40.22 14.41 16.87
CA HIS A 25 -40.87 15.47 16.10
C HIS A 25 -40.12 15.75 14.80
N SER A 26 -40.66 15.23 13.70
CA SER A 26 -40.33 15.64 12.33
C SER A 26 -41.08 16.91 11.96
N VAL A 27 -40.39 17.95 11.48
CA VAL A 27 -41.02 19.18 10.97
C VAL A 27 -40.49 19.50 9.58
N THR A 28 -41.33 19.29 8.57
CA THR A 28 -41.25 19.95 7.26
C THR A 28 -42.05 21.25 7.28
N PRO A 29 -41.67 22.24 6.45
CA PRO A 29 -42.68 23.10 5.83
C PRO A 29 -42.57 23.16 4.30
N SER A 30 -43.73 23.04 3.66
CA SER A 30 -43.96 23.29 2.23
C SER A 30 -44.18 24.77 1.93
N LEU A 31 -43.88 25.22 0.70
CA LEU A 31 -44.48 26.44 0.12
C LEU A 31 -44.72 26.28 -1.40
N SER A 32 -45.65 27.08 -1.94
CA SER A 32 -46.41 26.74 -3.15
C SER A 32 -46.42 27.81 -4.26
N GLN A 33 -46.42 27.32 -5.51
CA GLN A 33 -47.00 27.86 -6.76
C GLN A 33 -47.16 29.40 -6.96
N LYS A 34 -46.61 29.93 -8.07
CA LYS A 34 -47.37 30.23 -9.33
C LYS A 34 -46.48 30.73 -10.49
N THR A 35 -47.05 30.68 -11.70
CA THR A 35 -46.46 30.82 -13.07
C THR A 35 -46.90 32.16 -13.74
N PRO A 36 -46.81 32.42 -15.08
CA PRO A 36 -46.01 31.83 -16.19
C PRO A 36 -45.26 32.88 -17.09
N GLY A 37 -44.55 32.45 -18.14
CA GLY A 37 -44.09 33.33 -19.24
C GLY A 37 -43.20 32.69 -20.33
N ASP A 38 -43.81 32.35 -21.46
CA ASP A 38 -43.31 32.25 -22.85
C ASP A 38 -42.10 31.34 -23.27
N THR A 39 -42.46 30.31 -24.04
CA THR A 39 -41.68 29.54 -25.04
C THR A 39 -41.93 30.14 -26.46
N PRO A 40 -41.51 29.58 -27.64
CA PRO A 40 -40.77 28.34 -27.92
C PRO A 40 -39.69 28.37 -29.03
N ALA A 41 -38.89 27.30 -29.13
CA ALA A 41 -38.40 26.73 -30.41
C ALA A 41 -38.04 25.23 -30.27
N ASN A 42 -38.36 24.43 -31.30
CA ASN A 42 -38.22 22.96 -31.38
C ASN A 42 -36.74 22.52 -31.62
N TRP A 43 -36.30 21.25 -31.53
CA TRP A 43 -36.82 20.03 -32.19
C TRP A 43 -36.35 18.69 -31.54
N THR A 44 -37.28 17.71 -31.46
CA THR A 44 -37.22 16.25 -31.79
C THR A 44 -35.84 15.55 -31.93
N THR A 45 -35.56 14.27 -31.63
CA THR A 45 -36.31 13.01 -31.28
C THR A 45 -35.24 11.90 -31.04
N ALA A 46 -35.46 10.67 -30.52
CA ALA A 46 -36.59 9.93 -29.93
C ALA A 46 -36.04 8.74 -29.09
N VAL A 47 -36.91 7.95 -28.45
CA VAL A 47 -36.62 6.66 -27.81
C VAL A 47 -37.61 5.58 -28.33
N PRO A 48 -37.19 4.32 -28.57
CA PRO A 48 -38.11 3.21 -28.80
C PRO A 48 -38.34 2.33 -27.55
N GLN A 49 -39.60 1.95 -27.30
CA GLN A 49 -40.03 0.89 -26.36
C GLN A 49 -40.64 -0.30 -27.12
N ALA A 50 -40.43 -1.54 -26.64
CA ALA A 50 -41.36 -2.69 -26.63
C ALA A 50 -40.62 -3.91 -26.01
N VAL A 51 -40.98 -4.54 -24.88
CA VAL A 51 -42.22 -5.22 -24.42
C VAL A 51 -42.27 -6.74 -24.74
N SER A 52 -42.13 -7.58 -23.69
CA SER A 52 -42.97 -8.73 -23.30
C SER A 52 -42.26 -9.51 -22.18
N THR A 53 -42.78 -9.74 -20.96
CA THR A 53 -44.02 -10.38 -20.44
C THR A 53 -44.15 -11.89 -20.63
N VAL A 54 -43.80 -12.66 -19.59
CA VAL A 54 -44.55 -13.87 -19.17
C VAL A 54 -44.57 -13.89 -17.63
N ALA A 55 -45.69 -14.29 -17.02
CA ALA A 55 -45.85 -14.44 -15.57
C ALA A 55 -46.64 -15.72 -15.24
N SER A 56 -46.34 -16.38 -14.13
CA SER A 56 -47.17 -17.47 -13.58
C SER A 56 -47.01 -17.68 -12.07
N THR A 57 -47.87 -17.00 -11.30
CA THR A 57 -48.66 -17.52 -10.15
C THR A 57 -48.19 -18.75 -9.34
N ALA A 58 -48.02 -18.58 -8.02
CA ALA A 58 -48.71 -19.31 -6.93
C ALA A 58 -48.30 -18.71 -5.56
N ARG A 59 -49.17 -18.08 -4.75
CA ARG A 59 -50.31 -18.59 -3.93
C ARG A 59 -49.86 -19.08 -2.53
N ALA A 60 -50.23 -18.34 -1.50
CA ALA A 60 -50.01 -18.68 -0.08
C ALA A 60 -51.15 -19.52 0.51
N ARG A 61 -50.85 -20.39 1.50
CA ARG A 61 -51.71 -20.67 2.66
C ARG A 61 -51.01 -21.48 3.76
N GLU A 62 -51.60 -21.46 4.94
CA GLU A 62 -51.05 -21.92 6.22
C GLU A 62 -51.25 -23.42 6.53
N GLU A 63 -50.55 -23.84 7.59
CA GLU A 63 -51.05 -24.63 8.74
C GLU A 63 -50.87 -26.16 8.83
N ASN A 64 -50.60 -26.57 10.09
CA ASN A 64 -50.73 -27.88 10.75
C ASN A 64 -49.64 -28.97 10.60
N GLY A 65 -49.06 -29.35 11.75
CA GLY A 65 -48.46 -30.68 11.99
C GLY A 65 -49.52 -31.76 12.28
N PRO A 66 -49.18 -33.01 12.67
CA PRO A 66 -48.16 -33.36 13.69
C PRO A 66 -47.26 -34.58 13.33
N GLY A 67 -46.44 -35.05 14.28
CA GLY A 67 -45.68 -36.32 14.16
C GLY A 67 -46.52 -37.59 14.31
N PRO A 68 -45.93 -38.80 14.15
CA PRO A 68 -45.55 -39.56 15.36
C PRO A 68 -44.30 -40.49 15.28
N THR A 69 -43.87 -40.91 16.47
CA THR A 69 -43.05 -42.09 16.90
C THR A 69 -42.82 -43.23 15.89
N ALA A 70 -41.65 -43.90 15.81
CA ALA A 70 -41.16 -44.98 16.72
C ALA A 70 -39.90 -45.68 16.10
N ARG A 71 -39.04 -46.51 16.73
CA ARG A 71 -38.72 -46.91 18.14
C ARG A 71 -37.37 -47.71 18.20
N ILE A 72 -36.57 -47.50 19.28
CA ILE A 72 -35.91 -48.50 20.19
C ILE A 72 -35.10 -49.70 19.60
N ASP A 73 -33.81 -49.83 19.96
CA ASP A 73 -33.36 -50.86 20.93
C ASP A 73 -31.98 -50.61 21.60
N LEU A 74 -31.79 -51.23 22.78
CA LEU A 74 -30.65 -51.11 23.72
C LEU A 74 -29.68 -52.33 23.57
N PRO A 75 -28.52 -52.52 24.30
CA PRO A 75 -28.42 -52.39 25.77
C PRO A 75 -27.08 -51.94 26.40
N THR A 76 -27.16 -51.66 27.70
CA THR A 76 -26.07 -51.32 28.65
C THR A 76 -25.62 -52.54 29.47
N THR A 77 -24.34 -52.69 29.79
CA THR A 77 -23.88 -53.40 31.02
C THR A 77 -22.55 -52.86 31.56
N LEU A 78 -22.41 -52.85 32.89
CA LEU A 78 -21.16 -52.65 33.66
C LEU A 78 -20.76 -53.97 34.34
N PRO A 79 -19.51 -54.10 34.84
CA PRO A 79 -19.36 -54.14 36.30
C PRO A 79 -18.09 -53.46 36.87
N ARG A 80 -18.03 -53.39 38.21
CA ARG A 80 -17.00 -52.75 39.07
C ARG A 80 -15.76 -53.63 39.33
N GLY A 81 -14.65 -53.02 39.76
CA GLY A 81 -13.52 -53.64 40.47
C GLY A 81 -12.65 -52.60 41.21
N GLN A 82 -12.10 -52.93 42.39
CA GLN A 82 -11.43 -52.00 43.33
C GLN A 82 -9.89 -51.95 43.19
N GLY A 83 -9.27 -50.88 43.70
CA GLY A 83 -7.83 -50.79 43.99
C GLY A 83 -7.47 -49.44 44.61
N ASP A 84 -6.90 -49.44 45.82
CA ASP A 84 -6.67 -48.25 46.68
C ASP A 84 -5.13 -47.97 46.81
N PRO A 85 -4.58 -47.18 47.77
CA PRO A 85 -3.91 -45.92 47.48
C PRO A 85 -2.37 -45.92 47.72
N ASP A 86 -1.69 -44.79 47.47
CA ASP A 86 -0.86 -44.09 48.49
C ASP A 86 -0.10 -42.85 47.97
N VAL A 87 0.05 -41.85 48.85
CA VAL A 87 0.87 -40.61 48.70
C VAL A 87 1.49 -40.25 50.05
N PRO A 88 2.76 -39.80 50.09
CA PRO A 88 3.13 -38.67 50.98
C PRO A 88 3.79 -37.53 50.16
N LEU A 89 3.42 -36.25 50.32
CA LEU A 89 3.73 -35.32 51.43
C LEU A 89 5.24 -35.06 51.63
N SER A 90 5.73 -33.83 51.91
CA SER A 90 5.12 -32.49 52.01
C SER A 90 6.22 -31.42 52.31
N THR A 91 5.92 -30.11 52.11
CA THR A 91 6.33 -28.93 52.97
C THR A 91 7.81 -28.68 53.36
N SER A 92 8.34 -27.47 53.62
CA SER A 92 7.86 -26.06 53.52
C SER A 92 9.02 -25.06 53.78
N SER A 93 8.75 -23.76 53.55
CA SER A 93 9.22 -22.60 54.35
C SER A 93 10.72 -22.27 54.51
N ALA A 94 11.16 -21.23 53.77
CA ALA A 94 11.83 -19.99 54.19
C ALA A 94 12.70 -19.90 55.48
N THR A 95 13.84 -19.18 55.39
CA THR A 95 14.31 -18.11 56.33
C THR A 95 15.42 -17.24 55.68
N ARG A 96 15.80 -16.11 56.31
CA ARG A 96 16.33 -14.86 55.72
C ARG A 96 17.70 -14.46 56.34
N LEU A 97 18.51 -13.65 55.62
CA LEU A 97 19.61 -12.76 56.12
C LEU A 97 20.90 -13.46 56.66
N ARG A 98 22.12 -12.87 56.70
CA ARG A 98 22.64 -11.51 56.36
C ARG A 98 24.16 -11.49 56.04
N LEU A 99 24.64 -10.31 55.61
CA LEU A 99 26.00 -9.87 55.18
C LEU A 99 27.22 -10.15 56.09
N SER A 100 28.40 -10.21 55.46
CA SER A 100 29.64 -9.45 55.80
C SER A 100 30.49 -9.31 54.50
N THR A 101 30.77 -8.14 53.92
CA THR A 101 31.72 -7.04 54.26
C THR A 101 33.22 -7.40 54.21
N GLU A 102 33.92 -7.03 53.13
CA GLU A 102 35.23 -6.33 53.18
C GLU A 102 35.74 -5.83 51.79
N LYS A 103 36.68 -4.87 51.82
CA LYS A 103 37.43 -4.18 50.73
C LYS A 103 38.67 -3.53 51.40
N PRO A 104 39.74 -3.08 50.69
CA PRO A 104 40.18 -3.29 49.30
C PRO A 104 41.70 -3.65 49.19
N THR A 105 42.27 -3.90 47.98
CA THR A 105 43.55 -3.29 47.49
C THR A 105 44.02 -3.75 46.08
N ASP A 106 44.81 -2.86 45.47
CA ASP A 106 45.54 -2.78 44.19
C ASP A 106 45.75 -3.90 43.13
N ARG A 107 45.52 -3.47 41.87
CA ARG A 107 46.34 -3.62 40.63
C ARG A 107 47.02 -4.98 40.30
N LYS A 108 46.58 -5.60 39.19
CA LYS A 108 47.45 -5.98 38.03
C LYS A 108 46.71 -6.47 36.76
N ALA A 109 47.22 -6.02 35.61
CA ALA A 109 47.20 -6.64 34.27
C ALA A 109 45.90 -7.23 33.68
N VAL A 110 45.32 -6.52 32.70
CA VAL A 110 44.32 -7.04 31.76
C VAL A 110 44.96 -8.06 30.80
N LYS A 111 44.47 -9.32 30.80
CA LYS A 111 44.77 -10.31 29.74
C LYS A 111 43.70 -10.24 28.65
N LYS A 112 44.12 -10.16 27.38
CA LYS A 112 43.22 -10.24 26.21
C LYS A 112 42.70 -11.68 26.01
N PRO A 113 41.44 -11.90 25.61
CA PRO A 113 40.97 -13.21 25.16
C PRO A 113 41.65 -13.62 23.83
N PRO A 114 41.73 -14.93 23.53
CA PRO A 114 42.54 -15.45 22.42
C PRO A 114 41.94 -15.17 21.04
N ARG A 115 42.81 -14.90 20.06
CA ARG A 115 42.44 -14.79 18.64
C ARG A 115 42.04 -16.15 18.07
N VAL A 116 40.79 -16.29 17.64
CA VAL A 116 40.37 -17.40 16.76
C VAL A 116 41.09 -17.27 15.42
N LYS A 117 41.81 -18.31 15.01
CA LYS A 117 42.50 -18.35 13.71
C LYS A 117 41.50 -18.70 12.59
N ILE A 118 41.10 -17.71 11.80
CA ILE A 118 40.35 -17.95 10.55
C ILE A 118 41.27 -18.67 9.55
N VAL A 119 40.94 -19.93 9.23
CA VAL A 119 41.63 -20.68 8.19
C VAL A 119 41.19 -20.15 6.81
N LYS A 120 42.07 -19.41 6.14
CA LYS A 120 41.85 -18.99 4.75
C LYS A 120 41.84 -20.22 3.83
N LYS A 121 40.67 -20.69 3.42
CA LYS A 121 40.55 -21.59 2.25
C LYS A 121 41.12 -20.87 1.03
N LYS A 122 42.10 -21.49 0.35
CA LYS A 122 42.62 -20.98 -0.92
C LYS A 122 41.49 -21.02 -1.96
N VAL A 123 41.11 -19.85 -2.47
CA VAL A 123 40.26 -19.75 -3.66
C VAL A 123 41.08 -20.21 -4.86
N LEU A 124 40.69 -21.33 -5.48
CA LEU A 124 41.17 -21.64 -6.82
C LEU A 124 40.60 -20.58 -7.77
N LYS A 125 41.47 -19.86 -8.49
CA LYS A 125 41.07 -19.08 -9.66
C LYS A 125 40.53 -20.06 -10.72
N LYS A 126 39.22 -20.25 -10.77
CA LYS A 126 38.55 -20.74 -11.98
C LYS A 126 38.62 -19.61 -13.00
N THR A 127 39.39 -19.80 -14.06
CA THR A 127 39.42 -18.88 -15.20
C THR A 127 38.00 -18.71 -15.72
N GLN A 128 37.52 -17.47 -15.85
CA GLN A 128 36.25 -17.20 -16.51
C GLN A 128 36.38 -17.67 -17.97
N LYS A 129 35.69 -18.76 -18.32
CA LYS A 129 35.41 -19.07 -19.72
C LYS A 129 34.35 -18.07 -20.17
N THR A 130 34.62 -17.40 -21.29
CA THR A 130 33.60 -16.73 -22.11
C THR A 130 32.43 -17.70 -22.34
N PRO A 131 31.16 -17.26 -22.32
CA PRO A 131 30.04 -18.15 -22.56
C PRO A 131 30.21 -18.90 -23.89
N SER A 132 29.93 -20.21 -23.90
CA SER A 132 29.79 -20.92 -25.18
C SER A 132 28.55 -20.38 -25.91
N PRO A 133 28.51 -20.40 -27.26
CA PRO A 133 27.35 -19.96 -28.02
C PRO A 133 26.04 -20.62 -27.55
N GLU A 134 26.12 -21.90 -27.15
CA GLU A 134 25.01 -22.69 -26.60
C GLU A 134 24.38 -22.12 -25.31
N THR A 135 25.14 -21.36 -24.53
CA THR A 135 24.62 -20.73 -23.29
C THR A 135 23.85 -19.45 -23.65
N ALA A 136 24.39 -18.63 -24.55
CA ALA A 136 23.73 -17.43 -25.05
C ALA A 136 22.46 -17.75 -25.86
N THR A 137 22.39 -18.91 -26.53
CA THR A 137 21.15 -19.36 -27.20
C THR A 137 20.06 -19.85 -26.24
N ARG A 138 20.37 -20.16 -24.97
CA ARG A 138 19.36 -20.62 -24.00
C ARG A 138 18.56 -19.50 -23.36
N GLU A 139 19.19 -18.36 -23.08
CA GLU A 139 18.50 -17.17 -22.56
C GLU A 139 17.52 -16.58 -23.61
N ALA A 140 17.76 -16.81 -24.91
CA ALA A 140 16.88 -16.39 -26.00
C ALA A 140 15.70 -17.35 -26.31
N THR A 141 15.42 -18.37 -25.47
CA THR A 141 14.45 -19.44 -25.79
C THR A 141 13.24 -19.58 -24.88
N GLN A 142 13.10 -18.76 -23.83
CA GLN A 142 11.97 -18.83 -22.91
C GLN A 142 10.83 -17.91 -23.38
N CYS A 143 9.60 -18.43 -23.38
CA CYS A 143 8.42 -17.63 -23.72
C CYS A 143 7.84 -16.96 -22.46
N PRO A 144 7.19 -15.79 -22.60
CA PRO A 144 6.54 -15.10 -21.49
C PRO A 144 5.37 -15.92 -20.92
N PRO A 145 4.88 -15.58 -19.72
CA PRO A 145 3.59 -16.06 -19.23
C PRO A 145 2.46 -15.64 -20.18
N LEU A 146 1.37 -16.40 -20.19
CA LEU A 146 0.17 -16.04 -20.96
C LEU A 146 -0.68 -15.00 -20.22
N GLY A 147 -0.47 -14.83 -18.91
CA GLY A 147 -1.15 -13.86 -18.06
C GLY A 147 -2.42 -14.44 -17.43
N LEU A 148 -2.30 -15.59 -16.80
CA LEU A 148 -3.29 -16.08 -15.85
C LEU A 148 -3.26 -15.24 -14.57
N GLU A 149 -2.07 -14.87 -14.08
CA GLU A 149 -1.89 -13.97 -12.92
C GLU A 149 -2.29 -12.53 -13.27
N SER A 150 -1.70 -11.94 -14.32
CA SER A 150 -2.02 -10.59 -14.83
C SER A 150 -3.40 -10.44 -15.49
N LEU A 151 -4.28 -11.43 -15.35
CA LEU A 151 -5.65 -11.51 -15.87
C LEU A 151 -5.87 -11.37 -17.40
N ARG A 152 -4.80 -11.23 -18.19
CA ARG A 152 -4.87 -11.18 -19.67
C ARG A 152 -5.57 -12.40 -20.29
N VAL A 153 -5.42 -13.57 -19.68
CA VAL A 153 -6.23 -14.75 -19.96
C VAL A 153 -7.60 -14.55 -19.31
N ARG A 154 -8.64 -14.32 -20.10
CA ARG A 154 -10.02 -14.10 -19.62
C ARG A 154 -10.63 -15.41 -19.08
N ASP A 155 -11.60 -15.31 -18.17
CA ASP A 155 -12.27 -16.49 -17.59
C ASP A 155 -12.90 -17.42 -18.64
N SER A 156 -13.37 -16.86 -19.76
CA SER A 156 -13.90 -17.61 -20.91
C SER A 156 -12.85 -18.38 -21.73
N GLN A 157 -11.57 -18.35 -21.32
CA GLN A 157 -10.47 -19.18 -21.82
C GLN A 157 -10.14 -20.35 -20.88
N LEU A 158 -10.71 -20.38 -19.67
CA LEU A 158 -10.41 -21.36 -18.64
C LEU A 158 -11.57 -22.35 -18.49
N ARG A 159 -11.26 -23.65 -18.49
CA ARG A 159 -12.24 -24.74 -18.34
C ARG A 159 -11.68 -25.84 -17.45
N ALA A 160 -12.53 -26.64 -16.83
CA ALA A 160 -12.11 -27.82 -16.09
C ALA A 160 -13.03 -29.01 -16.35
N SER A 161 -12.53 -30.21 -16.04
CA SER A 161 -13.30 -31.46 -16.02
C SER A 161 -14.48 -31.40 -15.04
N SER A 162 -14.24 -30.83 -13.86
CA SER A 162 -15.20 -30.63 -12.78
C SER A 162 -14.66 -29.57 -11.82
N PHE A 163 -15.50 -29.08 -10.92
CA PHE A 163 -15.10 -28.25 -9.79
C PHE A 163 -16.06 -28.45 -8.61
N LYS A 164 -15.61 -28.23 -7.37
CA LYS A 164 -16.42 -28.50 -6.17
C LYS A 164 -17.61 -27.55 -5.98
N ARG A 165 -17.39 -26.27 -6.31
CA ARG A 165 -18.30 -25.13 -6.14
C ARG A 165 -17.77 -23.97 -6.97
N ASP A 166 -18.60 -22.98 -7.28
CA ASP A 166 -18.22 -21.88 -8.18
C ASP A 166 -16.96 -21.13 -7.70
N GLY A 167 -16.84 -20.87 -6.39
CA GLY A 167 -15.65 -20.26 -5.77
C GLY A 167 -14.34 -21.06 -5.90
N LEU A 168 -14.42 -22.33 -6.34
CA LEU A 168 -13.27 -23.20 -6.66
C LEU A 168 -13.23 -23.58 -8.15
N GLY A 169 -13.88 -22.78 -9.01
CA GLY A 169 -13.98 -23.00 -10.45
C GLY A 169 -12.67 -22.77 -11.23
N PRO A 170 -12.63 -23.12 -12.53
CA PRO A 170 -11.43 -22.96 -13.36
C PRO A 170 -10.94 -21.51 -13.47
N HIS A 171 -11.84 -20.54 -13.34
CA HIS A 171 -11.51 -19.11 -13.34
C HIS A 171 -10.64 -18.66 -12.13
N ARG A 172 -10.58 -19.49 -11.08
CA ARG A 172 -9.72 -19.33 -9.90
C ARG A 172 -8.43 -20.14 -10.00
N GLY A 173 -8.21 -20.91 -11.07
CA GLY A 173 -7.00 -21.72 -11.28
C GLY A 173 -5.74 -20.93 -11.63
N ARG A 174 -5.63 -19.66 -11.21
CA ARG A 174 -4.60 -18.69 -11.62
C ARG A 174 -3.48 -18.62 -10.59
N LEU A 175 -2.25 -18.43 -11.04
CA LEU A 175 -1.10 -18.22 -10.15
C LEU A 175 -1.35 -17.01 -9.23
N ASN A 176 -0.89 -17.12 -7.98
CA ASN A 176 -0.96 -16.13 -6.91
C ASN A 176 -2.34 -15.54 -6.55
N ILE A 177 -3.46 -16.04 -7.11
CA ILE A 177 -4.79 -15.58 -6.69
C ILE A 177 -5.02 -15.84 -5.20
N GLN A 178 -5.60 -14.86 -4.50
CA GLN A 178 -5.88 -14.90 -3.06
C GLN A 178 -7.35 -15.30 -2.79
N SER A 179 -7.57 -16.02 -1.69
CA SER A 179 -8.91 -16.31 -1.16
C SER A 179 -9.47 -15.14 -0.36
N GLY A 180 -10.80 -15.09 -0.23
CA GLY A 180 -11.44 -14.36 0.87
C GLY A 180 -11.08 -14.92 2.25
N ILE A 181 -11.60 -14.27 3.30
CA ILE A 181 -11.36 -14.66 4.71
C ILE A 181 -12.08 -15.97 5.08
N HIS A 182 -13.08 -16.40 4.30
CA HIS A 182 -13.92 -17.56 4.60
C HIS A 182 -13.94 -18.57 3.45
N ASP A 183 -13.59 -19.83 3.74
CA ASP A 183 -13.75 -20.92 2.77
C ASP A 183 -15.24 -21.14 2.44
N GLY A 184 -15.56 -21.32 1.16
CA GLY A 184 -16.92 -21.62 0.71
C GLY A 184 -17.75 -20.42 0.26
N ASP A 185 -17.13 -19.24 0.15
CA ASP A 185 -17.71 -18.08 -0.51
C ASP A 185 -17.62 -18.19 -2.06
N LEU A 186 -17.81 -17.07 -2.76
CA LEU A 186 -17.69 -17.01 -4.22
C LEU A 186 -16.23 -16.92 -4.71
N TYR A 187 -15.24 -16.84 -3.81
CA TYR A 187 -13.88 -16.39 -4.10
C TYR A 187 -12.80 -17.14 -3.29
N ASP A 188 -12.81 -18.47 -3.29
CA ASP A 188 -11.72 -19.29 -2.72
C ASP A 188 -10.42 -19.19 -3.55
N GLY A 189 -9.24 -19.50 -2.99
CA GLY A 189 -7.93 -19.21 -3.59
C GLY A 189 -7.37 -20.27 -4.56
N GLY A 190 -8.18 -20.86 -5.45
CA GLY A 190 -7.68 -21.83 -6.43
C GLY A 190 -8.76 -22.58 -7.22
N TRP A 191 -8.39 -23.33 -8.26
CA TRP A 191 -9.29 -24.36 -8.82
C TRP A 191 -9.17 -25.65 -7.98
N CYS A 192 -10.29 -26.26 -7.60
CA CYS A 192 -10.32 -27.61 -7.04
C CYS A 192 -11.33 -28.50 -7.78
N ALA A 193 -10.90 -29.69 -8.20
CA ALA A 193 -11.75 -30.65 -8.89
C ALA A 193 -12.88 -31.19 -7.98
N GLY A 194 -14.02 -31.50 -8.58
CA GLY A 194 -15.19 -32.07 -7.89
C GLY A 194 -15.03 -33.54 -7.49
N TYR A 195 -14.08 -34.26 -8.08
CA TYR A 195 -13.77 -35.67 -7.83
C TYR A 195 -12.26 -35.87 -7.68
N ASP A 196 -11.84 -36.70 -6.72
CA ASP A 196 -10.43 -37.01 -6.45
C ASP A 196 -9.96 -38.25 -7.25
N ASP A 197 -9.96 -38.12 -8.58
CA ASP A 197 -9.51 -39.15 -9.52
C ASP A 197 -8.47 -38.62 -10.54
N LYS A 198 -7.96 -39.49 -11.41
CA LYS A 198 -6.89 -39.17 -12.37
C LYS A 198 -7.39 -38.68 -13.74
N ASP A 199 -8.69 -38.59 -13.93
CA ASP A 199 -9.34 -38.14 -15.17
C ASP A 199 -9.61 -36.62 -15.14
N GLN A 200 -9.31 -35.95 -14.02
CA GLN A 200 -9.47 -34.51 -13.86
C GLN A 200 -8.45 -33.69 -14.67
N TRP A 201 -8.85 -32.48 -15.06
CA TRP A 201 -8.00 -31.52 -15.78
C TRP A 201 -8.45 -30.07 -15.63
N LEU A 202 -7.47 -29.16 -15.71
CA LEU A 202 -7.65 -27.74 -16.01
C LEU A 202 -7.17 -27.48 -17.45
N GLU A 203 -7.97 -26.76 -18.24
CA GLU A 203 -7.76 -26.44 -19.65
C GLU A 203 -7.64 -24.94 -19.86
N ILE A 204 -6.66 -24.52 -20.66
CA ILE A 204 -6.41 -23.14 -21.05
C ILE A 204 -6.46 -23.02 -22.58
N ASP A 205 -7.34 -22.16 -23.10
CA ASP A 205 -7.41 -21.75 -24.51
C ASP A 205 -6.53 -20.52 -24.75
N ALA A 206 -5.40 -20.69 -25.44
CA ALA A 206 -4.51 -19.58 -25.82
C ALA A 206 -5.08 -18.71 -26.96
N ARG A 207 -6.30 -18.99 -27.45
CA ARG A 207 -7.03 -18.35 -28.57
C ARG A 207 -6.37 -18.51 -29.95
N ARG A 208 -5.05 -18.37 -30.04
CA ARG A 208 -4.21 -18.48 -31.25
C ARG A 208 -3.24 -19.66 -31.09
N LEU A 209 -2.67 -20.13 -32.21
CA LEU A 209 -1.60 -21.14 -32.15
C LEU A 209 -0.42 -20.60 -31.35
N THR A 210 -0.02 -21.32 -30.33
CA THR A 210 0.94 -20.89 -29.31
C THR A 210 2.00 -21.95 -29.12
N ARG A 211 3.26 -21.54 -29.11
CA ARG A 211 4.40 -22.37 -28.76
C ARG A 211 4.54 -22.39 -27.24
N PHE A 212 3.95 -23.39 -26.60
CA PHE A 212 4.08 -23.65 -25.18
C PHE A 212 5.50 -24.12 -24.84
N THR A 213 6.02 -23.69 -23.69
CA THR A 213 7.40 -23.96 -23.23
C THR A 213 7.51 -24.42 -21.79
N GLY A 214 6.52 -24.11 -20.93
CA GLY A 214 6.50 -24.52 -19.53
C GLY A 214 5.17 -24.25 -18.85
N VAL A 215 5.04 -24.77 -17.64
CA VAL A 215 3.90 -24.57 -16.73
C VAL A 215 4.45 -24.31 -15.33
N ILE A 216 3.87 -23.34 -14.64
CA ILE A 216 4.16 -23.04 -13.23
C ILE A 216 2.93 -23.49 -12.42
N THR A 217 3.14 -24.23 -11.34
CA THR A 217 2.04 -24.68 -10.45
C THR A 217 2.23 -24.20 -9.03
N GLN A 218 1.10 -23.96 -8.35
CA GLN A 218 0.99 -23.53 -6.96
C GLN A 218 -0.24 -24.23 -6.34
N GLY A 219 -0.31 -24.39 -5.02
CA GLY A 219 -1.45 -25.05 -4.36
C GLY A 219 -2.62 -24.10 -4.12
N LEU A 220 -3.64 -24.56 -3.39
CA LEU A 220 -4.77 -23.74 -2.93
C LEU A 220 -4.31 -22.70 -1.90
N ASN A 221 -4.63 -21.43 -2.10
CA ASN A 221 -4.57 -20.43 -1.04
C ASN A 221 -5.87 -20.48 -0.22
N SER A 222 -5.73 -20.64 1.09
CA SER A 222 -6.80 -20.61 2.09
C SER A 222 -6.16 -20.49 3.48
N ILE A 223 -6.86 -19.80 4.39
CA ILE A 223 -6.49 -19.70 5.81
C ILE A 223 -6.88 -20.99 6.57
N TRP A 224 -7.85 -21.75 6.06
CA TRP A 224 -8.53 -22.84 6.77
C TRP A 224 -8.18 -24.23 6.24
N THR A 225 -7.91 -24.35 4.94
CA THR A 225 -7.69 -25.64 4.27
C THR A 225 -6.40 -25.67 3.47
N TYR A 226 -5.81 -26.87 3.39
CA TYR A 226 -4.55 -27.12 2.70
C TYR A 226 -4.76 -28.19 1.64
N SER A 227 -4.49 -27.86 0.37
CA SER A 227 -4.59 -28.81 -0.74
C SER A 227 -3.70 -28.38 -1.90
N TRP A 228 -2.97 -29.32 -2.48
CA TRP A 228 -2.12 -29.08 -3.65
C TRP A 228 -1.90 -30.37 -4.45
N VAL A 229 -1.68 -30.21 -5.75
CA VAL A 229 -1.21 -31.29 -6.63
C VAL A 229 0.28 -31.53 -6.41
N THR A 230 0.69 -32.80 -6.34
CA THR A 230 2.09 -33.23 -6.14
C THR A 230 2.74 -33.80 -7.41
N SER A 231 1.94 -34.25 -8.38
CA SER A 231 2.40 -34.51 -9.76
C SER A 231 1.26 -34.42 -10.78
N TYR A 232 1.59 -34.08 -12.03
CA TYR A 232 0.63 -33.97 -13.14
C TYR A 232 1.23 -34.43 -14.48
N LYS A 233 0.35 -34.69 -15.46
CA LYS A 233 0.68 -34.80 -16.89
C LYS A 233 0.21 -33.55 -17.63
N ILE A 234 0.75 -33.32 -18.82
CA ILE A 234 0.29 -32.25 -19.72
C ILE A 234 -0.24 -32.88 -21.01
N GLN A 235 -1.34 -32.36 -21.54
CA GLN A 235 -1.89 -32.71 -22.86
C GLN A 235 -2.11 -31.46 -23.71
N PHE A 236 -2.04 -31.60 -25.02
CA PHE A 236 -2.20 -30.51 -25.99
C PHE A 236 -3.26 -30.83 -27.05
N SER A 237 -3.97 -29.81 -27.54
CA SER A 237 -4.93 -29.95 -28.63
C SER A 237 -5.01 -28.71 -29.51
N ASN A 238 -5.51 -28.87 -30.74
CA ASN A 238 -5.86 -27.79 -31.66
C ASN A 238 -7.38 -27.67 -31.88
N ASP A 239 -8.16 -28.68 -31.49
CA ASP A 239 -9.58 -28.84 -31.84
C ASP A 239 -10.47 -29.19 -30.63
N THR A 240 -9.91 -29.26 -29.42
CA THR A 240 -10.50 -29.75 -28.15
C THR A 240 -11.04 -31.19 -28.16
N HIS A 241 -10.99 -31.89 -29.30
CA HIS A 241 -11.45 -33.27 -29.46
C HIS A 241 -10.29 -34.27 -29.39
N ARG A 242 -9.17 -33.97 -30.03
CA ARG A 242 -7.97 -34.83 -30.08
C ARG A 242 -6.90 -34.26 -29.17
N TRP A 243 -6.56 -35.01 -28.13
CA TRP A 243 -5.57 -34.66 -27.13
C TRP A 243 -4.31 -35.50 -27.28
N GLN A 244 -3.16 -34.84 -27.36
CA GLN A 244 -1.84 -35.47 -27.47
C GLN A 244 -1.08 -35.25 -26.15
N PRO A 245 -0.68 -36.32 -25.43
CA PRO A 245 0.08 -36.16 -24.20
C PRO A 245 1.50 -35.65 -24.48
N CYS A 246 2.04 -34.85 -23.56
CA CYS A 246 3.46 -34.54 -23.53
C CYS A 246 4.25 -35.83 -23.24
N LYS A 247 5.29 -36.12 -24.03
CA LYS A 247 6.06 -37.36 -23.93
C LYS A 247 7.54 -37.09 -23.72
N ASN A 248 8.16 -37.98 -22.94
CA ASN A 248 9.61 -38.12 -22.88
C ASN A 248 9.99 -39.43 -23.60
N GLY A 249 10.37 -39.33 -24.88
CA GLY A 249 10.52 -40.48 -25.75
C GLY A 249 9.17 -41.18 -25.99
N SER A 250 9.06 -42.45 -25.58
CA SER A 250 7.86 -43.27 -25.81
C SER A 250 6.82 -43.21 -24.69
N GLN A 251 7.16 -42.69 -23.51
CA GLN A 251 6.28 -42.65 -22.33
C GLN A 251 5.69 -41.24 -22.11
N ASP A 252 4.49 -41.18 -21.55
CA ASP A 252 3.90 -39.93 -21.05
C ASP A 252 4.81 -39.30 -19.99
N MET A 253 5.05 -38.00 -20.08
CA MET A 253 5.84 -37.28 -19.10
C MET A 253 4.97 -36.91 -17.89
N ILE A 254 5.43 -37.32 -16.70
CA ILE A 254 4.87 -36.90 -15.41
C ILE A 254 5.80 -35.84 -14.83
N PHE A 255 5.24 -34.68 -14.51
CA PHE A 255 5.94 -33.54 -13.93
C PHE A 255 5.75 -33.52 -12.40
N PRO A 256 6.82 -33.32 -11.61
CA PRO A 256 6.68 -33.06 -10.19
C PRO A 256 6.08 -31.67 -9.96
N ALA A 257 5.19 -31.55 -8.98
CA ALA A 257 4.51 -30.30 -8.65
C ALA A 257 4.84 -29.84 -7.23
N ASN A 258 3.86 -29.32 -6.53
CA ASN A 258 4.02 -28.63 -5.26
C ASN A 258 4.21 -29.60 -4.08
N LYS A 259 4.81 -29.08 -3.00
CA LYS A 259 5.00 -29.78 -1.72
C LYS A 259 4.28 -29.11 -0.55
N GLU A 260 3.80 -27.89 -0.78
CA GLU A 260 3.05 -27.02 0.11
C GLU A 260 2.33 -25.98 -0.80
N PRO A 261 1.39 -25.16 -0.29
CA PRO A 261 0.48 -24.44 -1.16
C PRO A 261 1.01 -23.13 -1.78
N GLU A 262 2.07 -22.51 -1.24
CA GLU A 262 2.42 -21.11 -1.58
C GLU A 262 3.60 -20.96 -2.53
N THR A 263 4.60 -21.86 -2.56
CA THR A 263 5.75 -21.68 -3.47
C THR A 263 5.40 -22.06 -4.91
N PRO A 264 5.57 -21.17 -5.90
CA PRO A 264 5.44 -21.51 -7.31
C PRO A 264 6.52 -22.51 -7.76
N ILE A 265 6.14 -23.52 -8.55
CA ILE A 265 7.04 -24.55 -9.09
C ILE A 265 7.00 -24.53 -10.62
N LEU A 266 8.08 -24.05 -11.24
CA LEU A 266 8.28 -24.08 -12.69
C LEU A 266 8.68 -25.48 -13.19
N ASN A 267 7.95 -25.98 -14.17
CA ASN A 267 8.32 -27.13 -15.00
C ASN A 267 8.42 -26.71 -16.47
N LEU A 268 9.62 -26.80 -17.05
CA LEU A 268 9.83 -26.62 -18.48
C LEU A 268 9.50 -27.90 -19.26
N LEU A 269 8.91 -27.74 -20.44
CA LEU A 269 8.68 -28.84 -21.37
C LEU A 269 10.03 -29.32 -21.94
N PRO A 270 10.22 -30.64 -22.17
CA PRO A 270 11.47 -31.17 -22.73
C PRO A 270 11.71 -30.71 -24.16
N ASN A 271 10.62 -30.46 -24.90
CA ASN A 271 10.60 -29.83 -26.22
C ASN A 271 9.39 -28.88 -26.24
N PRO A 272 9.50 -27.65 -26.79
CA PRO A 272 8.36 -26.77 -26.99
C PRO A 272 7.29 -27.41 -27.89
N VAL A 273 6.01 -27.23 -27.56
CA VAL A 273 4.88 -27.79 -28.32
C VAL A 273 4.04 -26.67 -28.88
N VAL A 274 3.72 -26.74 -30.18
CA VAL A 274 2.81 -25.79 -30.82
C VAL A 274 1.40 -26.36 -30.78
N ALA A 275 0.50 -25.69 -30.06
CA ALA A 275 -0.91 -26.03 -29.98
C ALA A 275 -1.77 -24.79 -29.71
N ARG A 276 -3.11 -24.89 -29.74
CA ARG A 276 -4.00 -23.83 -29.25
C ARG A 276 -4.40 -24.03 -27.78
N TYR A 277 -4.63 -25.28 -27.39
CA TYR A 277 -5.10 -25.64 -26.06
C TYR A 277 -4.06 -26.47 -25.32
N ILE A 278 -3.95 -26.23 -24.02
CA ILE A 278 -3.15 -27.00 -23.07
C ILE A 278 -4.07 -27.50 -21.94
N ARG A 279 -3.85 -28.73 -21.49
CA ARG A 279 -4.46 -29.32 -20.30
C ARG A 279 -3.40 -29.73 -19.29
N ILE A 280 -3.67 -29.45 -18.03
CA ILE A 280 -2.92 -29.91 -16.87
C ILE A 280 -3.77 -31.00 -16.21
N ASN A 281 -3.26 -32.23 -16.15
CA ASN A 281 -3.96 -33.43 -15.67
C ASN A 281 -3.31 -33.93 -14.37
N PRO A 282 -3.84 -33.61 -13.17
CA PRO A 282 -3.33 -34.09 -11.90
C PRO A 282 -3.23 -35.62 -11.85
N GLN A 283 -2.16 -36.15 -11.25
CA GLN A 283 -1.90 -37.61 -11.13
C GLN A 283 -1.73 -38.06 -9.69
N THR A 284 -1.19 -37.18 -8.83
CA THR A 284 -1.12 -37.33 -7.37
C THR A 284 -1.29 -35.96 -6.72
N TRP A 285 -1.81 -35.92 -5.50
CA TRP A 285 -2.05 -34.72 -4.70
C TRP A 285 -1.66 -34.99 -3.23
N PHE A 286 -1.86 -33.99 -2.36
CA PHE A 286 -1.65 -34.14 -0.92
C PHE A 286 -2.61 -35.18 -0.32
N GLU A 287 -2.07 -36.16 0.43
CA GLU A 287 -2.84 -37.32 0.93
C GLU A 287 -4.01 -36.96 1.85
N ASN A 288 -3.91 -35.86 2.60
CA ASN A 288 -4.97 -35.36 3.48
C ASN A 288 -5.76 -34.19 2.86
N GLY A 289 -5.58 -33.93 1.57
CA GLY A 289 -6.25 -32.88 0.83
C GLY A 289 -6.93 -33.43 -0.43
N THR A 290 -7.30 -32.52 -1.32
CA THR A 290 -7.96 -32.85 -2.59
C THR A 290 -7.22 -32.26 -3.78
N ILE A 291 -7.63 -32.62 -5.00
CA ILE A 291 -7.07 -32.07 -6.22
C ILE A 291 -7.39 -30.56 -6.29
N CYS A 292 -6.39 -29.73 -5.95
CA CYS A 292 -6.44 -28.28 -6.07
C CYS A 292 -5.13 -27.73 -6.64
N LEU A 293 -5.22 -26.76 -7.56
CA LEU A 293 -4.06 -26.04 -8.07
C LEU A 293 -4.40 -24.63 -8.58
N ARG A 294 -3.38 -23.78 -8.50
CA ARG A 294 -3.20 -22.49 -9.17
C ARG A 294 -2.11 -22.66 -10.24
N THR A 295 -2.19 -21.99 -11.38
CA THR A 295 -1.20 -22.15 -12.47
C THR A 295 -0.96 -20.90 -13.31
N GLU A 296 0.23 -20.84 -13.92
CA GLU A 296 0.59 -19.96 -15.04
C GLU A 296 1.21 -20.82 -16.15
N VAL A 297 1.12 -20.38 -17.41
CA VAL A 297 1.57 -21.13 -18.58
C VAL A 297 2.52 -20.26 -19.40
N LEU A 298 3.71 -20.77 -19.71
CA LEU A 298 4.70 -20.04 -20.52
C LEU A 298 4.53 -20.37 -22.00
N GLY A 299 4.18 -19.38 -22.84
CA GLY A 299 3.85 -19.59 -24.25
C GLY A 299 4.03 -18.37 -25.16
N CYS A 300 4.60 -18.59 -26.35
CA CYS A 300 4.72 -17.54 -27.38
C CYS A 300 3.60 -17.72 -28.41
N ALA A 301 2.72 -16.75 -28.57
CA ALA A 301 1.78 -16.72 -29.69
C ALA A 301 2.54 -16.72 -31.02
N LEU A 302 2.12 -17.56 -31.98
CA LEU A 302 2.67 -17.58 -33.33
C LEU A 302 1.91 -16.59 -34.22
N PRO A 303 2.56 -16.01 -35.26
CA PRO A 303 1.86 -15.22 -36.26
C PRO A 303 0.75 -16.04 -36.94
N ASP A 304 -0.42 -15.44 -37.14
CA ASP A 304 -1.49 -16.05 -37.93
C ASP A 304 -1.09 -16.05 -39.43
N PRO A 305 -0.85 -17.21 -40.06
CA PRO A 305 -0.43 -17.26 -41.46
C PRO A 305 -1.52 -16.74 -42.42
N ASN A 306 -2.78 -16.67 -41.97
CA ASN A 306 -3.92 -16.26 -42.80
C ASN A 306 -4.39 -14.82 -42.51
N HIS A 307 -3.80 -14.11 -41.54
CA HIS A 307 -4.26 -12.77 -41.09
C HIS A 307 -5.78 -12.70 -40.76
N ILE A 308 -6.39 -13.80 -40.32
CA ILE A 308 -7.83 -13.87 -39.99
C ILE A 308 -8.11 -13.06 -38.73
N TYR A 309 -7.18 -13.12 -37.77
CA TYR A 309 -7.08 -12.13 -36.72
C TYR A 309 -6.04 -11.10 -37.17
N PRO A 310 -6.38 -9.80 -37.23
CA PRO A 310 -5.38 -8.76 -37.31
C PRO A 310 -4.31 -9.03 -36.24
N TRP A 311 -3.05 -8.79 -36.60
CA TRP A 311 -2.01 -8.67 -35.59
C TRP A 311 -2.34 -7.41 -34.80
N ASP A 312 -3.15 -7.55 -33.74
CA ASP A 312 -3.16 -6.58 -32.65
C ASP A 312 -1.69 -6.36 -32.33
N PRO A 313 -1.17 -5.14 -32.53
CA PRO A 313 0.09 -4.80 -31.91
C PRO A 313 -0.14 -5.08 -30.43
N THR A 314 0.76 -5.86 -29.80
CA THR A 314 0.96 -5.74 -28.35
C THR A 314 0.97 -4.26 -28.06
N PRO A 315 -0.04 -3.68 -27.36
CA PRO A 315 -0.28 -2.25 -27.48
C PRO A 315 0.95 -1.52 -26.96
N GLY A 316 1.67 -0.96 -27.91
CA GLY A 316 3.04 -0.56 -27.72
C GLY A 316 3.04 0.91 -27.45
N THR A 317 3.50 1.29 -26.27
CA THR A 317 3.90 2.66 -26.00
C THR A 317 4.74 3.22 -27.16
N SER A 318 4.45 4.46 -27.54
CA SER A 318 5.30 5.23 -28.46
C SER A 318 6.65 5.63 -27.83
N ASP A 319 6.73 5.54 -26.50
CA ASP A 319 7.78 6.15 -25.70
C ASP A 319 9.00 5.21 -25.68
N LYS A 320 10.18 5.76 -25.96
CA LYS A 320 11.42 4.98 -26.13
C LYS A 320 12.17 4.87 -24.80
N LEU A 321 11.58 4.15 -23.86
CA LEU A 321 12.09 3.94 -22.49
C LEU A 321 12.70 2.53 -22.32
N ASP A 322 13.49 2.29 -21.27
CA ASP A 322 14.08 0.99 -20.93
C ASP A 322 13.05 0.11 -20.19
N PHE A 323 12.18 -0.61 -20.92
CA PHE A 323 11.17 -1.51 -20.33
C PHE A 323 11.73 -2.91 -20.07
N ARG A 324 12.10 -3.16 -18.81
CA ARG A 324 12.58 -4.44 -18.24
C ARG A 324 12.77 -4.28 -16.74
N HIS A 325 13.02 -5.36 -16.01
CA HIS A 325 13.30 -5.29 -14.57
C HIS A 325 14.73 -4.88 -14.28
N HIS A 326 14.90 -3.87 -13.43
CA HIS A 326 16.18 -3.28 -13.09
C HIS A 326 16.70 -3.77 -11.74
N ASN A 327 17.67 -4.69 -11.72
CA ASN A 327 18.42 -4.96 -10.50
C ASN A 327 19.11 -3.70 -9.95
N TYR A 328 19.52 -3.71 -8.68
CA TYR A 328 20.08 -2.55 -7.99
C TYR A 328 21.31 -1.93 -8.67
N LYS A 329 22.06 -2.70 -9.46
CA LYS A 329 23.18 -2.16 -10.25
C LYS A 329 22.69 -1.43 -11.50
N GLU A 330 21.66 -1.95 -12.14
CA GLU A 330 21.07 -1.38 -13.36
C GLU A 330 20.16 -0.19 -13.09
N MET A 331 19.34 -0.23 -12.03
CA MET A 331 18.58 0.91 -11.52
C MET A 331 19.49 2.14 -11.36
N ARG A 332 20.63 1.98 -10.68
CA ARG A 332 21.64 3.05 -10.52
C ARG A 332 22.30 3.48 -11.83
N LYS A 333 22.41 2.58 -12.82
CA LYS A 333 22.95 2.89 -14.14
C LYS A 333 21.95 3.72 -14.95
N LEU A 334 20.66 3.40 -14.88
CA LEU A 334 19.57 4.18 -15.49
C LEU A 334 19.44 5.56 -14.83
N MET A 335 19.38 5.64 -13.50
CA MET A 335 19.34 6.93 -12.78
C MET A 335 20.53 7.83 -13.14
N ARG A 336 21.73 7.24 -13.27
CA ARG A 336 22.91 7.96 -13.77
C ARG A 336 22.76 8.38 -15.24
N LYS A 337 22.29 7.49 -16.13
CA LYS A 337 22.04 7.79 -17.57
C LYS A 337 21.11 8.99 -17.73
N VAL A 338 20.02 9.05 -16.97
CA VAL A 338 19.09 10.19 -16.96
C VAL A 338 19.78 11.46 -16.46
N SER A 339 20.49 11.38 -15.33
CA SER A 339 21.15 12.56 -14.77
C SER A 339 22.29 13.10 -15.64
N ASP A 340 23.07 12.21 -16.28
CA ASP A 340 24.08 12.57 -17.28
C ASP A 340 23.43 13.16 -18.58
N ALA A 341 22.16 12.85 -18.87
CA ALA A 341 21.42 13.33 -20.04
C ALA A 341 20.63 14.64 -19.81
N CYS A 342 20.27 14.92 -18.56
CA CYS A 342 19.53 16.11 -18.08
C CYS A 342 20.18 16.72 -16.82
N PRO A 343 21.48 17.09 -16.83
CA PRO A 343 22.21 17.49 -15.62
C PRO A 343 21.74 18.83 -15.04
N ASN A 344 21.14 19.70 -15.86
CA ASN A 344 20.67 21.01 -15.42
C ASN A 344 19.39 20.92 -14.56
N ILE A 345 18.59 19.85 -14.72
CA ILE A 345 17.30 19.70 -14.06
C ILE A 345 17.20 18.47 -13.15
N THR A 346 18.32 17.79 -12.87
CA THR A 346 18.31 16.57 -12.06
C THR A 346 19.41 16.53 -11.00
N ARG A 347 19.10 15.95 -9.85
CA ARG A 347 20.10 15.63 -8.82
C ARG A 347 19.83 14.26 -8.19
N VAL A 348 20.75 13.32 -8.40
CA VAL A 348 20.69 12.00 -7.74
C VAL A 348 21.39 12.07 -6.39
N TYR A 349 20.65 11.83 -5.31
CA TYR A 349 21.19 11.75 -3.95
C TYR A 349 20.75 10.46 -3.25
N SER A 350 21.15 10.28 -1.99
CA SER A 350 20.78 9.11 -1.20
C SER A 350 20.32 9.52 0.20
N ILE A 351 19.18 8.98 0.63
CA ILE A 351 18.54 9.29 1.93
C ILE A 351 19.11 8.45 3.07
N GLY A 352 19.68 7.29 2.76
CA GLY A 352 20.21 6.34 3.73
C GLY A 352 20.68 5.05 3.07
N LYS A 353 20.75 3.98 3.85
CA LYS A 353 21.07 2.63 3.35
C LYS A 353 20.09 1.62 3.93
N SER A 354 19.82 0.59 3.15
CA SER A 354 19.19 -0.63 3.63
C SER A 354 20.07 -1.39 4.63
N TYR A 355 19.51 -2.43 5.24
CA TYR A 355 20.24 -3.31 6.14
C TYR A 355 21.52 -3.91 5.54
N LEU A 356 21.47 -4.43 4.30
CA LEU A 356 22.63 -4.96 3.59
C LEU A 356 23.58 -3.86 3.06
N GLY A 357 23.29 -2.59 3.36
CA GLY A 357 24.14 -1.45 3.03
C GLY A 357 23.94 -0.88 1.63
N LEU A 358 22.87 -1.30 0.92
CA LEU A 358 22.50 -0.72 -0.36
C LEU A 358 21.97 0.70 -0.13
N LYS A 359 22.59 1.69 -0.75
CA LYS A 359 22.10 3.08 -0.71
C LYS A 359 20.70 3.16 -1.34
N MET A 360 19.73 3.70 -0.60
CA MET A 360 18.45 4.12 -1.16
C MET A 360 18.69 5.44 -1.89
N TYR A 361 18.42 5.46 -3.20
CA TYR A 361 18.65 6.62 -4.06
C TYR A 361 17.34 7.32 -4.38
N VAL A 362 17.39 8.65 -4.43
CA VAL A 362 16.29 9.50 -4.88
C VAL A 362 16.78 10.27 -6.11
N MET A 363 15.94 10.37 -7.14
CA MET A 363 16.14 11.35 -8.20
C MET A 363 15.28 12.58 -7.90
N GLU A 364 15.95 13.71 -7.75
CA GLU A 364 15.33 15.03 -7.73
C GLU A 364 15.21 15.56 -9.16
N ILE A 365 14.07 16.16 -9.50
CA ILE A 365 13.79 16.81 -10.79
C ILE A 365 13.11 18.16 -10.50
N SER A 366 13.75 19.25 -10.89
CA SER A 366 13.33 20.67 -10.78
C SER A 366 14.26 21.48 -11.68
N ASP A 367 13.91 22.69 -12.10
CA ASP A 367 14.83 23.55 -12.86
C ASP A 367 15.95 24.18 -12.00
N ASN A 368 15.82 24.20 -10.66
CA ASN A 368 16.87 24.60 -9.72
C ASN A 368 17.30 23.47 -8.76
N PRO A 369 17.79 22.33 -9.29
CA PRO A 369 17.97 21.11 -8.51
C PRO A 369 19.01 21.28 -7.39
N GLY A 370 18.54 21.04 -6.18
CA GLY A 370 19.32 21.03 -4.94
C GLY A 370 19.03 22.18 -3.99
N GLN A 371 18.22 23.15 -4.41
CA GLN A 371 17.74 24.28 -3.62
C GLN A 371 16.21 24.22 -3.52
N HIS A 372 15.65 24.87 -2.51
CA HIS A 372 14.20 25.05 -2.37
C HIS A 372 13.89 26.50 -2.73
N GLU A 373 12.84 26.72 -3.52
CA GLU A 373 12.41 28.05 -3.94
C GLU A 373 11.10 28.45 -3.27
N VAL A 374 11.03 29.68 -2.77
CA VAL A 374 9.90 30.13 -1.94
C VAL A 374 8.59 30.06 -2.73
N GLY A 375 7.68 29.18 -2.29
CA GLY A 375 6.39 28.91 -2.94
C GLY A 375 6.41 27.81 -4.03
N GLU A 376 7.56 27.22 -4.35
CA GLU A 376 7.68 25.98 -5.13
C GLU A 376 7.37 24.77 -4.22
N PRO A 377 6.26 24.04 -4.41
CA PRO A 377 5.97 22.89 -3.58
C PRO A 377 6.88 21.71 -3.88
N GLU A 378 7.21 20.97 -2.82
CA GLU A 378 7.95 19.70 -2.89
C GLU A 378 6.94 18.54 -3.03
N PHE A 379 7.08 17.75 -4.09
CA PHE A 379 6.32 16.52 -4.34
C PHE A 379 7.23 15.29 -4.23
N ARG A 380 6.67 14.13 -3.86
CA ARG A 380 7.41 12.85 -3.99
C ARG A 380 6.57 11.64 -4.42
N TYR A 381 7.22 10.70 -5.11
CA TYR A 381 6.75 9.32 -5.20
C TYR A 381 7.71 8.38 -4.48
N VAL A 382 7.16 7.39 -3.80
CA VAL A 382 7.90 6.28 -3.19
C VAL A 382 7.44 4.96 -3.81
N ALA A 383 8.36 4.06 -4.12
CA ALA A 383 8.02 2.74 -4.65
C ALA A 383 8.88 1.62 -4.04
N GLY A 384 8.39 0.39 -4.18
CA GLY A 384 9.11 -0.81 -3.79
C GLY A 384 9.48 -0.82 -2.30
N MET A 385 8.56 -0.43 -1.42
CA MET A 385 8.70 -0.64 0.03
C MET A 385 8.43 -2.10 0.42
N HIS A 386 7.55 -2.77 -0.33
CA HIS A 386 7.63 -4.21 -0.50
C HIS A 386 8.50 -4.51 -1.72
N GLY A 387 9.50 -5.37 -1.56
CA GLY A 387 10.49 -5.61 -2.62
C GLY A 387 9.97 -6.46 -3.79
N ASN A 388 8.94 -7.27 -3.60
CA ASN A 388 8.28 -8.03 -4.67
C ASN A 388 7.17 -7.26 -5.38
N GLU A 389 6.84 -6.03 -4.94
CA GLU A 389 5.85 -5.16 -5.59
C GLU A 389 6.60 -4.27 -6.58
N ALA A 390 6.99 -4.88 -7.70
CA ALA A 390 8.01 -4.39 -8.62
C ALA A 390 7.51 -3.34 -9.60
N LEU A 391 6.21 -3.30 -9.94
CA LEU A 391 5.71 -2.41 -10.99
C LEU A 391 5.98 -0.93 -10.68
N GLY A 392 5.68 -0.48 -9.46
CA GLY A 392 5.92 0.91 -9.05
C GLY A 392 7.38 1.35 -9.17
N ARG A 393 8.34 0.44 -8.94
CA ARG A 393 9.77 0.72 -9.12
C ARG A 393 10.07 1.05 -10.58
N GLU A 394 9.63 0.19 -11.50
CA GLU A 394 9.94 0.34 -12.92
C GLU A 394 9.19 1.54 -13.50
N LEU A 395 7.93 1.78 -13.10
CA LEU A 395 7.19 3.01 -13.46
C LEU A 395 7.93 4.28 -13.04
N LEU A 396 8.52 4.35 -11.84
CA LEU A 396 9.31 5.52 -11.44
C LEU A 396 10.62 5.66 -12.24
N LEU A 397 11.25 4.57 -12.64
CA LEU A 397 12.42 4.62 -13.52
C LEU A 397 12.06 5.09 -14.94
N ASN A 398 10.91 4.62 -15.47
CA ASN A 398 10.38 5.06 -16.76
C ASN A 398 9.95 6.54 -16.70
N LEU A 399 9.32 6.99 -15.60
CA LEU A 399 8.97 8.39 -15.37
C LEU A 399 10.22 9.31 -15.34
N MET A 400 11.33 8.87 -14.72
CA MET A 400 12.60 9.62 -14.76
C MET A 400 13.13 9.78 -16.20
N GLU A 401 13.06 8.73 -17.02
CA GLU A 401 13.45 8.81 -18.43
C GLU A 401 12.50 9.71 -19.23
N TYR A 402 11.19 9.55 -19.04
CA TYR A 402 10.13 10.30 -19.73
C TYR A 402 10.23 11.81 -19.45
N LEU A 403 10.28 12.22 -18.18
CA LEU A 403 10.37 13.64 -17.81
C LEU A 403 11.61 14.31 -18.42
N CYS A 404 12.76 13.62 -18.41
CA CYS A 404 13.99 14.12 -19.05
C CYS A 404 13.87 14.18 -20.60
N GLN A 405 13.26 13.18 -21.23
CA GLN A 405 13.06 13.17 -22.69
C GLN A 405 12.08 14.25 -23.15
N GLU A 406 10.95 14.42 -22.47
CA GLU A 406 9.92 15.40 -22.81
C GLU A 406 10.35 16.84 -22.52
N TYR A 407 11.04 17.08 -21.41
CA TYR A 407 11.65 18.38 -21.12
C TYR A 407 12.61 18.81 -22.24
N LYS A 408 13.45 17.88 -22.73
CA LYS A 408 14.40 18.14 -23.83
C LYS A 408 13.74 18.31 -25.19
N GLN A 409 12.53 17.78 -25.38
CA GLN A 409 11.69 18.03 -26.57
C GLN A 409 10.91 19.34 -26.47
N GLY A 410 10.89 19.98 -25.30
CA GLY A 410 10.17 21.23 -25.06
C GLY A 410 8.66 21.04 -24.88
N ASN A 411 8.23 19.88 -24.36
CA ASN A 411 6.82 19.62 -24.06
C ASN A 411 6.31 20.65 -23.01
N PRO A 412 5.32 21.51 -23.34
CA PRO A 412 4.91 22.60 -22.45
C PRO A 412 4.40 22.14 -21.08
N ARG A 413 3.73 20.97 -21.00
CA ARG A 413 3.24 20.40 -19.75
C ARG A 413 4.39 20.02 -18.83
N ILE A 414 5.38 19.31 -19.38
CA ILE A 414 6.53 18.83 -18.61
C ILE A 414 7.51 19.96 -18.28
N LEU A 415 7.68 20.94 -19.18
CA LEU A 415 8.40 22.18 -18.86
C LEU A 415 7.78 22.86 -17.64
N ARG A 416 6.47 23.13 -17.68
CA ARG A 416 5.74 23.76 -16.58
C ARG A 416 5.85 22.96 -15.28
N LEU A 417 5.61 21.66 -15.33
CA LEU A 417 5.67 20.78 -14.17
C LEU A 417 7.04 20.81 -13.48
N VAL A 418 8.13 20.81 -14.25
CA VAL A 418 9.52 20.83 -13.74
C VAL A 418 9.96 22.23 -13.26
N THR A 419 9.38 23.32 -13.78
CA THR A 419 9.69 24.70 -13.34
C THR A 419 8.80 25.20 -12.19
N GLU A 420 7.66 24.56 -11.95
CA GLU A 420 6.73 24.94 -10.88
C GLU A 420 6.76 23.97 -9.70
N THR A 421 7.42 22.81 -9.81
CA THR A 421 7.38 21.73 -8.80
C THR A 421 8.74 21.09 -8.59
N ARG A 422 9.09 20.85 -7.32
CA ARG A 422 10.27 20.06 -6.97
C ARG A 422 9.92 18.61 -6.73
N ILE A 423 10.25 17.77 -7.71
CA ILE A 423 9.82 16.37 -7.78
C ILE A 423 10.92 15.47 -7.20
N HIS A 424 10.56 14.59 -6.26
CA HIS A 424 11.47 13.60 -5.69
C HIS A 424 10.99 12.16 -5.87
N LEU A 425 11.72 11.37 -6.67
CA LEU A 425 11.35 10.00 -7.01
C LEU A 425 12.26 8.98 -6.31
N LEU A 426 11.70 8.19 -5.39
CA LEU A 426 12.37 7.07 -4.69
C LEU A 426 11.89 5.73 -5.28
N PRO A 427 12.60 5.14 -6.27
CA PRO A 427 12.15 3.93 -6.96
C PRO A 427 12.24 2.65 -6.11
N SER A 428 12.94 2.68 -4.97
CA SER A 428 13.13 1.49 -4.13
C SER A 428 13.48 1.87 -2.70
N MET A 429 12.48 1.79 -1.81
CA MET A 429 12.65 1.89 -0.36
C MET A 429 13.21 0.58 0.23
N ASN A 430 12.82 -0.59 -0.27
CA ASN A 430 13.35 -1.90 0.13
C ASN A 430 14.16 -2.56 -1.01
N PRO A 431 15.39 -2.10 -1.29
CA PRO A 431 16.22 -2.69 -2.33
C PRO A 431 16.70 -4.11 -1.97
N ASP A 432 16.76 -4.47 -0.69
CA ASP A 432 17.20 -5.79 -0.23
C ASP A 432 16.13 -6.87 -0.50
N GLY A 433 14.86 -6.53 -0.27
CA GLY A 433 13.70 -7.34 -0.64
C GLY A 433 13.60 -7.51 -2.16
N TYR A 434 13.75 -6.42 -2.92
CA TYR A 434 13.70 -6.48 -4.39
C TYR A 434 14.82 -7.36 -4.95
N GLU A 435 16.05 -7.23 -4.45
CA GLU A 435 17.15 -8.11 -4.83
C GLU A 435 16.89 -9.59 -4.47
N THR A 436 15.94 -9.89 -3.58
CA THR A 436 15.53 -11.27 -3.26
C THR A 436 14.48 -11.76 -4.26
N ALA A 437 13.45 -10.97 -4.54
CA ALA A 437 12.41 -11.28 -5.53
C ALA A 437 12.98 -11.40 -6.95
N TYR A 438 13.77 -10.41 -7.39
CA TYR A 438 14.42 -10.36 -8.70
C TYR A 438 15.29 -11.60 -9.02
N LYS A 439 15.89 -12.24 -8.01
CA LYS A 439 16.70 -13.46 -8.21
C LYS A 439 15.86 -14.71 -8.49
N LEU A 440 14.59 -14.70 -8.11
CA LEU A 440 13.63 -15.77 -8.42
C LEU A 440 12.99 -15.51 -9.79
N GLY A 441 12.69 -14.25 -10.09
CA GLY A 441 11.96 -13.83 -11.29
C GLY A 441 10.50 -13.54 -10.98
N SER A 442 9.87 -12.79 -11.89
CA SER A 442 8.48 -12.33 -11.87
C SER A 442 7.50 -13.38 -11.34
N GLU A 443 7.45 -14.53 -11.99
CA GLU A 443 6.46 -15.57 -11.75
C GLU A 443 6.79 -16.47 -10.55
N LEU A 444 7.97 -16.31 -9.94
CA LEU A 444 8.52 -17.22 -8.93
C LEU A 444 8.78 -16.57 -7.56
N SER A 445 8.71 -15.24 -7.43
CA SER A 445 8.70 -14.58 -6.12
C SER A 445 7.41 -14.87 -5.32
N GLY A 446 6.28 -15.01 -6.02
CA GLY A 446 4.97 -15.17 -5.39
C GLY A 446 4.62 -14.00 -4.45
N TRP A 447 3.64 -14.24 -3.58
CA TRP A 447 3.10 -13.19 -2.70
C TRP A 447 4.06 -12.71 -1.61
N ALA A 448 5.05 -13.53 -1.22
CA ALA A 448 5.80 -13.38 0.01
C ALA A 448 7.31 -13.12 -0.19
N MET A 449 7.97 -13.75 -1.17
CA MET A 449 9.43 -13.72 -1.24
C MET A 449 9.94 -12.36 -1.72
N GLY A 450 10.55 -11.62 -0.81
CA GLY A 450 11.06 -10.26 -1.07
C GLY A 450 10.14 -9.13 -0.60
N ARG A 451 8.95 -9.43 -0.03
CA ARG A 451 8.08 -8.41 0.56
C ARG A 451 8.78 -7.66 1.69
N TRP A 452 9.19 -8.39 2.72
CA TRP A 452 9.84 -7.83 3.92
C TRP A 452 11.26 -7.34 3.65
N THR A 453 11.78 -6.53 4.58
CA THR A 453 13.23 -6.23 4.68
C THR A 453 14.04 -7.51 4.94
N TYR A 454 15.37 -7.41 4.81
CA TYR A 454 16.27 -8.51 5.18
C TYR A 454 16.12 -8.97 6.64
N GLU A 455 15.71 -8.08 7.55
CA GLU A 455 15.46 -8.40 8.96
C GLU A 455 14.09 -9.03 9.23
N GLY A 456 13.20 -9.07 8.23
CA GLY A 456 11.83 -9.57 8.37
C GLY A 456 10.79 -8.53 8.81
N PHE A 457 11.15 -7.24 8.87
CA PHE A 457 10.18 -6.16 9.09
C PHE A 457 9.39 -5.88 7.80
N ASP A 458 8.08 -5.68 7.95
CA ASP A 458 7.22 -5.13 6.90
C ASP A 458 7.28 -3.60 7.04
N LEU A 459 7.70 -2.91 5.99
CA LEU A 459 7.95 -1.46 6.07
C LEU A 459 6.65 -0.65 6.21
N ASN A 460 5.50 -1.18 5.77
CA ASN A 460 4.21 -0.49 5.95
C ASN A 460 3.55 -0.80 7.30
N HIS A 461 4.24 -1.50 8.20
CA HIS A 461 3.89 -1.66 9.61
C HIS A 461 5.04 -1.21 10.53
N ASN A 462 5.95 -0.38 10.02
CA ASN A 462 7.18 -0.01 10.72
C ASN A 462 7.42 1.50 10.88
N PHE A 463 6.42 2.33 10.56
CA PHE A 463 6.39 3.72 11.02
C PHE A 463 5.80 3.81 12.42
N ALA A 464 5.99 4.95 13.08
CA ALA A 464 5.43 5.16 14.41
C ALA A 464 3.91 5.29 14.30
N ASP A 465 3.18 4.48 15.07
CA ASP A 465 1.76 4.72 15.31
C ASP A 465 1.61 6.05 16.07
N LEU A 466 1.07 7.04 15.37
CA LEU A 466 0.70 8.36 15.91
C LEU A 466 -0.83 8.48 16.04
N ASN A 467 -1.58 7.56 15.43
CA ASN A 467 -3.03 7.48 15.43
C ASN A 467 -3.54 7.24 16.85
N THR A 468 -3.01 6.22 17.54
CA THR A 468 -3.37 5.91 18.93
C THR A 468 -3.16 7.12 19.83
N ALA A 469 -2.04 7.82 19.68
CA ALA A 469 -1.71 9.00 20.48
C ALA A 469 -2.63 10.20 20.19
N LEU A 470 -3.05 10.39 18.94
CA LEU A 470 -4.04 11.39 18.56
C LEU A 470 -5.41 11.07 19.16
N TRP A 471 -5.91 9.84 18.97
CA TRP A 471 -7.26 9.47 19.39
C TRP A 471 -7.40 9.40 20.91
N ASP A 472 -6.39 8.92 21.63
CA ASP A 472 -6.33 9.04 23.10
C ASP A 472 -6.43 10.51 23.55
N ALA A 473 -5.83 11.44 22.80
CA ALA A 473 -5.87 12.86 23.11
C ALA A 473 -7.21 13.53 22.72
N GLU A 474 -7.85 13.10 21.63
CA GLU A 474 -9.19 13.54 21.22
C GLU A 474 -10.25 13.10 22.24
N ASP A 475 -10.25 11.82 22.62
CA ASP A 475 -11.20 11.23 23.57
C ASP A 475 -11.07 11.84 24.98
N ASN A 476 -9.95 12.52 25.28
CA ASN A 476 -9.70 13.26 26.51
C ASN A 476 -9.82 14.80 26.36
N GLU A 477 -10.36 15.30 25.25
CA GLU A 477 -10.55 16.74 24.94
C GLU A 477 -9.23 17.56 25.06
N LEU A 478 -8.10 16.97 24.63
CA LEU A 478 -6.78 17.58 24.68
C LEU A 478 -6.37 18.27 23.38
N VAL A 479 -7.02 17.93 22.25
CA VAL A 479 -6.69 18.43 20.91
C VAL A 479 -7.49 19.72 20.60
N PRO A 480 -6.90 20.75 19.96
CA PRO A 480 -5.48 20.94 19.63
C PRO A 480 -4.66 21.62 20.74
N HIS A 481 -5.29 22.02 21.85
CA HIS A 481 -4.71 23.00 22.80
C HIS A 481 -3.65 22.44 23.78
N LYS A 482 -3.68 21.14 24.07
CA LYS A 482 -2.72 20.44 24.95
C LYS A 482 -1.94 19.36 24.22
N PHE A 483 -2.52 18.81 23.15
CA PHE A 483 -1.91 17.86 22.23
C PHE A 483 -2.18 18.33 20.80
N PRO A 484 -1.19 18.32 19.88
CA PRO A 484 -1.37 18.92 18.56
C PRO A 484 -2.15 18.00 17.61
N ASN A 485 -2.91 18.60 16.69
CA ASN A 485 -3.59 17.90 15.58
C ASN A 485 -2.69 17.68 14.34
N HIS A 486 -1.42 18.08 14.42
CA HIS A 486 -0.42 18.06 13.34
C HIS A 486 0.99 17.96 13.93
N TYR A 487 1.95 17.42 13.17
CA TYR A 487 3.35 17.26 13.63
C TYR A 487 3.43 16.58 15.02
N ILE A 488 2.65 15.51 15.20
CA ILE A 488 2.63 14.73 16.44
C ILE A 488 4.04 14.20 16.70
N PRO A 489 4.64 14.43 17.88
CA PRO A 489 6.03 14.05 18.14
C PRO A 489 6.21 12.54 18.10
N ILE A 490 7.24 12.07 17.39
CA ILE A 490 7.63 10.66 17.38
C ILE A 490 7.96 10.23 18.82
N PRO A 491 7.42 9.12 19.34
CA PRO A 491 7.75 8.63 20.68
C PRO A 491 9.26 8.48 20.90
N GLU A 492 9.79 8.91 22.06
CA GLU A 492 11.23 8.83 22.34
C GLU A 492 11.78 7.40 22.20
N THR A 493 10.95 6.40 22.54
CA THR A 493 11.23 4.97 22.39
C THR A 493 11.63 4.57 20.97
N TYR A 494 11.08 5.24 19.95
CA TYR A 494 11.40 5.00 18.53
C TYR A 494 12.88 5.34 18.21
N THR A 495 13.48 6.25 18.97
CA THR A 495 14.88 6.68 18.79
C THR A 495 15.90 5.77 19.49
N PHE A 496 15.45 4.83 20.34
CA PHE A 496 16.36 4.00 21.13
C PHE A 496 17.12 2.99 20.25
N PRO A 497 18.40 2.68 20.56
CA PRO A 497 19.20 1.74 19.77
C PRO A 497 18.67 0.30 19.68
N ASN A 498 17.74 -0.07 20.56
CA ASN A 498 17.08 -1.38 20.62
C ASN A 498 15.63 -1.36 20.10
N ALA A 499 15.16 -0.24 19.55
CA ALA A 499 13.81 -0.16 18.98
C ALA A 499 13.76 -0.89 17.63
N THR A 500 12.68 -1.66 17.43
CA THR A 500 12.41 -2.48 16.24
C THR A 500 11.98 -1.62 15.05
N VAL A 501 12.88 -0.78 14.57
CA VAL A 501 12.66 0.15 13.46
C VAL A 501 13.78 -0.01 12.45
N ALA A 502 13.40 -0.44 11.24
CA ALA A 502 14.30 -0.75 10.14
C ALA A 502 15.12 0.47 9.70
N PRO A 503 16.36 0.30 9.23
CA PRO A 503 17.19 1.41 8.77
C PRO A 503 16.58 2.14 7.57
N GLU A 504 15.78 1.45 6.75
CA GLU A 504 14.98 2.00 5.65
C GLU A 504 13.97 3.03 6.18
N THR A 505 13.11 2.64 7.13
CA THR A 505 12.12 3.51 7.77
C THR A 505 12.77 4.75 8.39
N ARG A 506 13.86 4.57 9.16
CA ARG A 506 14.58 5.68 9.81
C ARG A 506 15.09 6.72 8.81
N ALA A 507 15.58 6.25 7.66
CA ALA A 507 16.08 7.13 6.60
C ALA A 507 14.96 7.81 5.80
N VAL A 508 13.79 7.17 5.64
CA VAL A 508 12.59 7.82 5.06
C VAL A 508 12.02 8.86 6.02
N ILE A 509 11.93 8.59 7.33
CA ILE A 509 11.54 9.58 8.35
C ILE A 509 12.48 10.80 8.34
N SER A 510 13.80 10.57 8.32
CA SER A 510 14.80 11.65 8.23
C SER A 510 14.77 12.42 6.90
N TRP A 511 14.15 11.85 5.86
CA TRP A 511 13.95 12.48 4.58
C TRP A 511 12.64 13.30 4.54
N MET A 512 11.55 12.75 5.08
CA MET A 512 10.28 13.46 5.33
C MET A 512 10.50 14.76 6.13
N GLN A 513 11.35 14.71 7.17
CA GLN A 513 11.67 15.86 8.01
C GLN A 513 12.64 16.89 7.36
N ARG A 514 13.18 16.61 6.16
CA ARG A 514 14.20 17.47 5.53
C ARG A 514 13.65 18.43 4.49
N TYR A 515 12.56 18.06 3.84
CA TYR A 515 11.94 18.83 2.77
C TYR A 515 10.47 19.10 3.14
N PRO A 516 9.92 20.28 2.85
CA PRO A 516 8.52 20.59 3.08
C PRO A 516 7.60 19.90 2.06
N PHE A 517 7.56 18.57 2.07
CA PHE A 517 6.69 17.78 1.21
C PHE A 517 5.22 18.15 1.42
N VAL A 518 4.53 18.39 0.31
CA VAL A 518 3.11 18.81 0.28
C VAL A 518 2.22 17.64 -0.09
N LEU A 519 2.58 16.94 -1.16
CA LEU A 519 1.83 15.80 -1.70
C LEU A 519 2.79 14.65 -2.01
N SER A 520 2.30 13.43 -1.77
CA SER A 520 3.04 12.20 -1.98
C SER A 520 2.10 11.06 -2.36
N ALA A 521 2.65 10.03 -3.01
CA ALA A 521 2.02 8.72 -2.98
C ALA A 521 3.08 7.62 -2.92
N ASN A 522 2.71 6.50 -2.29
CA ASN A 522 3.49 5.28 -2.34
C ASN A 522 2.85 4.23 -3.26
N LEU A 523 3.71 3.57 -4.04
CA LEU A 523 3.32 2.69 -5.14
C LEU A 523 3.50 1.22 -4.75
N HIS A 524 2.41 0.48 -4.86
CA HIS A 524 2.23 -0.90 -4.42
C HIS A 524 1.73 -1.81 -5.55
N GLY A 525 1.62 -3.10 -5.25
CA GLY A 525 1.04 -4.09 -6.15
C GLY A 525 0.45 -5.27 -5.39
N GLY A 526 -0.53 -5.91 -6.02
CA GLY A 526 -1.31 -7.01 -5.47
C GLY A 526 -2.81 -6.86 -5.70
N GLU A 527 -3.27 -5.63 -5.91
CA GLU A 527 -4.66 -5.28 -6.16
C GLU A 527 -4.74 -4.12 -7.17
N LEU A 528 -5.94 -3.62 -7.51
CA LEU A 528 -6.12 -2.45 -8.37
C LEU A 528 -7.13 -1.47 -7.76
N VAL A 529 -6.63 -0.58 -6.90
CA VAL A 529 -7.39 0.41 -6.12
C VAL A 529 -6.46 1.54 -5.63
N VAL A 530 -6.99 2.73 -5.34
CA VAL A 530 -6.25 3.78 -4.60
C VAL A 530 -6.77 3.88 -3.16
N THR A 531 -5.90 3.64 -2.17
CA THR A 531 -6.26 3.71 -0.75
C THR A 531 -5.83 5.04 -0.13
N TYR A 532 -6.63 5.56 0.79
CA TYR A 532 -6.37 6.86 1.42
C TYR A 532 -6.59 6.82 2.95
N PRO A 533 -5.88 7.69 3.72
CA PRO A 533 -5.94 7.72 5.18
C PRO A 533 -7.33 7.83 5.83
N PHE A 534 -7.49 7.41 7.09
CA PHE A 534 -6.50 6.64 7.86
C PHE A 534 -6.46 5.17 7.45
N ASP A 535 -5.27 4.56 7.51
CA ASP A 535 -5.10 3.12 7.29
C ASP A 535 -5.33 2.29 8.56
N MET A 536 -5.14 2.87 9.75
CA MET A 536 -5.46 2.21 11.02
C MET A 536 -6.94 2.38 11.40
N THR A 537 -7.57 1.31 11.89
CA THR A 537 -8.93 1.34 12.44
C THR A 537 -8.96 2.00 13.83
N ARG A 538 -9.93 2.90 14.08
CA ARG A 538 -10.08 3.53 15.42
C ARG A 538 -10.44 2.51 16.50
N THR A 539 -11.26 1.52 16.17
CA THR A 539 -11.60 0.42 17.09
C THR A 539 -10.54 -0.69 17.04
N TYR A 540 -9.68 -0.77 18.07
CA TYR A 540 -8.53 -1.70 18.17
C TYR A 540 -8.79 -3.18 17.78
N TRP A 541 -10.01 -3.71 18.00
CA TRP A 541 -10.35 -5.11 17.69
C TRP A 541 -11.08 -5.30 16.35
N LYS A 542 -11.32 -4.23 15.57
CA LYS A 542 -11.89 -4.33 14.22
C LYS A 542 -10.77 -4.45 13.19
N ALA A 543 -10.88 -5.47 12.35
CA ALA A 543 -10.02 -5.61 11.17
C ALA A 543 -10.36 -4.59 10.07
N GLN A 544 -11.61 -4.12 10.02
CA GLN A 544 -12.14 -3.18 9.03
C GLN A 544 -13.08 -2.16 9.71
N GLU A 545 -12.87 -0.87 9.45
CA GLU A 545 -13.71 0.25 9.89
C GLU A 545 -13.35 1.53 9.12
N LEU A 546 -14.33 2.14 8.44
CA LEU A 546 -14.19 3.48 7.86
C LEU A 546 -13.71 4.48 8.91
N THR A 547 -12.46 4.91 8.78
CA THR A 547 -11.77 5.80 9.72
C THR A 547 -11.25 7.03 8.97
N PRO A 548 -12.11 8.04 8.71
CA PRO A 548 -11.75 9.21 7.91
C PRO A 548 -10.81 10.17 8.65
N THR A 549 -10.01 10.92 7.89
CA THR A 549 -9.26 12.07 8.41
C THR A 549 -10.12 13.33 8.47
N ALA A 550 -9.60 14.39 9.11
CA ALA A 550 -10.20 15.73 9.02
C ALA A 550 -10.23 16.28 7.56
N ASP A 551 -9.35 15.78 6.70
CA ASP A 551 -9.19 16.15 5.29
C ASP A 551 -9.76 15.09 4.31
N ASP A 552 -10.63 14.18 4.76
CA ASP A 552 -11.25 13.13 3.93
C ASP A 552 -11.77 13.63 2.55
N PRO A 553 -12.44 14.80 2.43
CA PRO A 553 -12.92 15.28 1.13
C PRO A 553 -11.83 15.55 0.09
N ILE A 554 -10.62 16.00 0.50
CA ILE A 554 -9.50 16.24 -0.41
C ILE A 554 -8.70 14.94 -0.63
N PHE A 555 -8.60 14.04 0.35
CA PHE A 555 -8.06 12.69 0.12
C PHE A 555 -8.88 11.89 -0.89
N ARG A 556 -10.20 11.90 -0.78
CA ARG A 556 -11.12 11.28 -1.76
C ARG A 556 -10.97 11.88 -3.14
N TRP A 557 -10.77 13.20 -3.26
CA TRP A 557 -10.44 13.86 -4.53
C TRP A 557 -9.12 13.34 -5.11
N LEU A 558 -8.03 13.37 -4.33
CA LEU A 558 -6.69 12.93 -4.75
C LEU A 558 -6.69 11.47 -5.22
N ALA A 559 -7.37 10.59 -4.48
CA ALA A 559 -7.52 9.18 -4.85
C ALA A 559 -8.32 9.02 -6.16
N THR A 560 -9.43 9.77 -6.31
CA THR A 560 -10.28 9.73 -7.51
C THR A 560 -9.52 10.20 -8.76
N VAL A 561 -8.66 11.22 -8.65
CA VAL A 561 -7.86 11.74 -9.78
C VAL A 561 -6.96 10.65 -10.35
N TYR A 562 -6.28 9.86 -9.52
CA TYR A 562 -5.46 8.76 -10.01
C TYR A 562 -6.32 7.61 -10.54
N ALA A 563 -7.35 7.20 -9.79
CA ALA A 563 -8.19 6.05 -10.14
C ALA A 563 -8.95 6.21 -11.46
N THR A 564 -9.47 7.42 -11.74
CA THR A 564 -10.27 7.71 -12.94
C THR A 564 -9.45 8.04 -14.19
N SER A 565 -8.14 8.29 -14.04
CA SER A 565 -7.22 8.51 -15.15
C SER A 565 -6.44 7.26 -15.56
N ASN A 566 -6.42 6.21 -14.72
CA ASN A 566 -5.75 4.94 -15.02
C ASN A 566 -6.64 4.10 -15.96
N LEU A 567 -6.08 3.68 -17.10
CA LEU A 567 -6.84 3.06 -18.19
C LEU A 567 -7.51 1.72 -17.83
N VAL A 568 -6.97 0.98 -16.84
CA VAL A 568 -7.50 -0.32 -16.42
C VAL A 568 -8.34 -0.19 -15.15
N MET A 569 -7.98 0.72 -14.25
CA MET A 569 -8.72 0.94 -13.00
C MET A 569 -10.11 1.52 -13.26
N VAL A 570 -10.26 2.38 -14.29
CA VAL A 570 -11.52 3.00 -14.70
C VAL A 570 -12.44 2.08 -15.55
N ASP A 571 -11.99 0.88 -15.92
CA ASP A 571 -12.77 -0.05 -16.75
C ASP A 571 -13.81 -0.82 -15.92
N ASP A 572 -15.07 -0.40 -15.99
CA ASP A 572 -16.22 -1.05 -15.33
C ASP A 572 -16.49 -2.50 -15.81
N GLU A 573 -15.91 -2.93 -16.95
CA GLU A 573 -15.99 -4.32 -17.44
C GLU A 573 -14.81 -5.19 -16.96
N ARG A 574 -13.86 -4.64 -16.18
CA ARG A 574 -12.67 -5.37 -15.72
C ARG A 574 -13.01 -6.53 -14.79
N ARG A 575 -12.15 -7.55 -14.82
CA ARG A 575 -12.20 -8.65 -13.85
C ARG A 575 -11.58 -8.21 -12.52
N LEU A 576 -12.18 -8.61 -11.40
CA LEU A 576 -11.57 -8.48 -10.06
C LEU A 576 -10.23 -9.24 -9.97
N CYS A 577 -9.24 -8.66 -9.28
CA CYS A 577 -7.97 -9.32 -9.00
C CYS A 577 -8.21 -10.60 -8.17
N HIS A 578 -8.68 -10.42 -6.93
CA HIS A 578 -8.90 -11.53 -5.98
C HIS A 578 -10.37 -11.67 -5.61
N TYR A 579 -10.86 -10.95 -4.60
CA TYR A 579 -12.21 -11.14 -4.05
C TYR A 579 -12.96 -9.84 -3.70
N ASP A 580 -12.23 -8.74 -3.47
CA ASP A 580 -12.82 -7.42 -3.20
C ASP A 580 -13.28 -6.72 -4.49
N ASP A 581 -14.41 -6.00 -4.43
CA ASP A 581 -15.05 -5.30 -5.55
C ASP A 581 -15.02 -3.77 -5.35
N PHE A 582 -13.85 -3.17 -5.61
CA PHE A 582 -13.63 -1.72 -5.42
C PHE A 582 -14.33 -0.84 -6.46
N MET A 583 -14.80 -1.38 -7.58
CA MET A 583 -15.51 -0.60 -8.62
C MET A 583 -16.78 0.03 -8.04
N ARG A 584 -17.42 -0.65 -7.09
CA ARG A 584 -18.59 -0.15 -6.34
C ARG A 584 -18.34 1.13 -5.55
N GLU A 585 -17.09 1.40 -5.18
CA GLU A 585 -16.67 2.59 -4.44
C GLU A 585 -15.93 3.61 -5.34
N GLY A 586 -15.93 3.40 -6.66
CA GLY A 586 -15.23 4.25 -7.63
C GLY A 586 -13.73 3.96 -7.74
N ASN A 587 -13.31 2.74 -7.37
CA ASN A 587 -11.91 2.29 -7.31
C ASN A 587 -11.03 3.07 -6.33
N ILE A 588 -11.65 3.67 -5.31
CA ILE A 588 -10.98 4.26 -4.15
C ILE A 588 -11.51 3.62 -2.87
N ILE A 589 -10.70 3.54 -1.81
CA ILE A 589 -11.17 3.06 -0.50
C ILE A 589 -10.38 3.72 0.64
N ASN A 590 -11.03 3.97 1.77
CA ASN A 590 -10.31 4.35 2.99
C ASN A 590 -9.50 3.13 3.49
N GLY A 591 -8.22 3.29 3.80
CA GLY A 591 -7.32 2.17 4.13
C GLY A 591 -7.88 1.28 5.24
N ALA A 592 -8.29 1.89 6.37
CA ALA A 592 -8.89 1.20 7.50
C ALA A 592 -10.23 0.51 7.17
N ASN A 593 -10.98 0.99 6.17
CA ASN A 593 -12.19 0.33 5.67
C ASN A 593 -11.85 -0.95 4.89
N TRP A 594 -10.72 -0.99 4.18
CA TRP A 594 -10.25 -2.19 3.48
C TRP A 594 -9.59 -3.20 4.42
N HIS A 595 -8.60 -2.78 5.20
CA HIS A 595 -8.01 -3.55 6.30
C HIS A 595 -7.10 -2.66 7.17
N THR A 596 -7.07 -2.92 8.48
CA THR A 596 -6.26 -2.13 9.43
C THR A 596 -4.75 -2.30 9.22
N VAL A 597 -4.05 -1.20 8.96
CA VAL A 597 -2.58 -1.15 8.81
C VAL A 597 -1.97 -0.19 9.85
N PRO A 598 -1.79 -0.64 11.11
CA PRO A 598 -1.13 0.18 12.12
C PRO A 598 0.36 0.37 11.77
N GLY A 599 0.84 1.61 11.89
CA GLY A 599 2.22 1.98 11.57
C GLY A 599 2.50 2.13 10.07
N SER A 600 1.49 2.53 9.28
CA SER A 600 1.62 2.80 7.84
C SER A 600 2.42 4.07 7.54
N MET A 601 2.94 4.15 6.31
CA MET A 601 3.65 5.34 5.84
C MET A 601 2.71 6.52 5.60
N ASN A 602 1.47 6.29 5.15
CA ASN A 602 0.49 7.35 4.87
C ASN A 602 0.13 8.10 6.14
N ASP A 603 -0.32 7.36 7.17
CA ASP A 603 -0.80 7.92 8.43
C ASP A 603 0.33 8.67 9.15
N PHE A 604 1.55 8.12 9.12
CA PHE A 604 2.74 8.82 9.63
C PHE A 604 3.03 10.11 8.87
N SER A 605 2.94 10.10 7.53
CA SER A 605 3.22 11.27 6.70
C SER A 605 2.26 12.43 7.03
N TYR A 606 0.96 12.13 7.10
CA TYR A 606 -0.09 13.09 7.44
C TYR A 606 0.00 13.58 8.91
N LEU A 607 0.23 12.67 9.87
CA LEU A 607 0.25 13.04 11.29
C LEU A 607 1.55 13.70 11.76
N HIS A 608 2.69 13.42 11.11
CA HIS A 608 4.00 13.94 11.51
C HIS A 608 4.50 15.13 10.68
N THR A 609 3.95 15.38 9.48
CA THR A 609 4.43 16.42 8.56
C THR A 609 3.27 17.20 7.92
N ASN A 610 3.55 18.05 6.93
CA ASN A 610 2.51 18.65 6.07
C ASN A 610 2.03 17.72 4.95
N CYS A 611 2.74 16.61 4.71
CA CYS A 611 2.64 15.87 3.46
C CYS A 611 1.44 14.92 3.46
N PHE A 612 0.48 15.20 2.59
CA PHE A 612 -0.65 14.30 2.33
C PHE A 612 -0.15 13.14 1.47
N GLU A 613 -0.44 11.91 1.88
CA GLU A 613 0.02 10.70 1.19
C GLU A 613 -1.09 9.67 1.02
N VAL A 614 -1.11 9.01 -0.14
CA VAL A 614 -2.01 7.91 -0.48
C VAL A 614 -1.21 6.68 -0.93
N THR A 615 -1.82 5.50 -0.82
CA THR A 615 -1.26 4.26 -1.39
C THR A 615 -1.96 3.94 -2.71
N ILE A 616 -1.20 3.56 -3.72
CA ILE A 616 -1.70 3.22 -5.05
C ILE A 616 -1.34 1.78 -5.35
N GLU A 617 -2.35 0.90 -5.39
CA GLU A 617 -2.21 -0.49 -5.83
C GLU A 617 -2.34 -0.52 -7.37
N LEU A 618 -1.21 -0.81 -8.04
CA LEU A 618 -1.06 -0.56 -9.48
C LEU A 618 -1.49 -1.74 -10.38
N SER A 619 -1.51 -2.97 -9.85
CA SER A 619 -1.69 -4.19 -10.63
C SER A 619 -1.99 -5.40 -9.74
N CYS A 620 -2.85 -6.32 -10.23
CA CYS A 620 -3.15 -7.59 -9.55
C CYS A 620 -1.89 -8.45 -9.36
N ASP A 621 -1.03 -8.49 -10.38
CA ASP A 621 0.28 -9.12 -10.33
C ASP A 621 1.27 -8.18 -9.60
N LYS A 622 1.95 -8.67 -8.57
CA LYS A 622 2.93 -7.88 -7.81
C LYS A 622 4.20 -7.62 -8.61
N PHE A 623 4.59 -8.56 -9.45
CA PHE A 623 5.84 -8.57 -10.18
C PHE A 623 5.56 -8.95 -11.64
N PRO A 624 4.86 -8.10 -12.42
CA PRO A 624 4.46 -8.43 -13.79
C PRO A 624 5.66 -8.70 -14.69
N HIS A 625 5.52 -9.61 -15.66
CA HIS A 625 6.63 -9.98 -16.53
C HIS A 625 7.09 -8.81 -17.43
N GLU A 626 8.36 -8.81 -17.85
CA GLU A 626 8.96 -7.68 -18.60
C GLU A 626 8.20 -7.30 -19.88
N SER A 627 7.52 -8.26 -20.51
CA SER A 627 6.69 -8.05 -21.70
C SER A 627 5.40 -7.26 -21.45
N GLU A 628 5.07 -6.97 -20.19
CA GLU A 628 3.82 -6.32 -19.77
C GLU A 628 4.07 -4.86 -19.33
N LEU A 629 5.30 -4.56 -18.90
CA LEU A 629 5.73 -3.21 -18.49
C LEU A 629 5.41 -2.08 -19.51
N PRO A 630 5.51 -2.27 -20.85
CA PRO A 630 5.12 -1.23 -21.80
C PRO A 630 3.62 -0.89 -21.78
N GLN A 631 2.76 -1.86 -21.47
CA GLN A 631 1.32 -1.64 -21.32
C GLN A 631 1.03 -1.00 -19.95
N GLU A 632 1.66 -1.49 -18.89
CA GLU A 632 1.48 -0.93 -17.54
C GLU A 632 1.96 0.53 -17.44
N TRP A 633 2.96 0.91 -18.23
CA TRP A 633 3.35 2.30 -18.42
C TRP A 633 2.23 3.14 -19.03
N GLU A 634 1.61 2.71 -20.14
CA GLU A 634 0.48 3.45 -20.73
C GLU A 634 -0.74 3.47 -19.80
N ASN A 635 -0.98 2.41 -19.02
CA ASN A 635 -2.06 2.36 -18.04
C ASN A 635 -1.93 3.45 -16.95
N ASN A 636 -0.70 3.83 -16.59
CA ASN A 636 -0.40 4.66 -15.42
C ASN A 636 0.23 6.04 -15.75
N LYS A 637 0.80 6.23 -16.94
CA LYS A 637 1.54 7.45 -17.32
C LYS A 637 0.75 8.74 -17.06
N GLU A 638 -0.51 8.78 -17.51
CA GLU A 638 -1.35 9.97 -17.36
C GLU A 638 -1.72 10.21 -15.88
N SER A 639 -2.05 9.15 -15.14
CA SER A 639 -2.33 9.22 -13.70
C SER A 639 -1.16 9.71 -12.87
N LEU A 640 0.06 9.25 -13.19
CA LEU A 640 1.29 9.71 -12.54
C LEU A 640 1.52 11.22 -12.74
N LEU A 641 1.23 11.74 -13.94
CA LEU A 641 1.36 13.17 -14.24
C LEU A 641 0.24 14.00 -13.58
N LEU A 642 -1.02 13.63 -13.77
CA LEU A 642 -2.18 14.35 -13.21
C LEU A 642 -2.14 14.42 -11.68
N TYR A 643 -1.67 13.36 -11.03
CA TYR A 643 -1.55 13.31 -9.57
C TYR A 643 -0.43 14.23 -9.07
N MET A 644 0.73 14.28 -9.73
CA MET A 644 1.77 15.28 -9.43
C MET A 644 1.23 16.70 -9.58
N GLU A 645 0.43 16.96 -10.61
CA GLU A 645 -0.19 18.27 -10.86
C GLU A 645 -1.17 18.69 -9.74
N GLN A 646 -1.77 17.75 -8.98
CA GLN A 646 -2.61 18.08 -7.82
C GLN A 646 -1.86 18.75 -6.66
N THR A 647 -0.52 18.72 -6.66
CA THR A 647 0.32 19.48 -5.72
C THR A 647 0.03 20.99 -5.79
N HIS A 648 -0.48 21.48 -6.93
CA HIS A 648 -0.82 22.88 -7.19
C HIS A 648 -2.28 23.24 -6.83
N ARG A 649 -2.98 22.39 -6.08
CA ARG A 649 -4.37 22.64 -5.64
C ARG A 649 -4.44 23.34 -4.27
N GLY A 650 -5.55 24.03 -4.02
CA GLY A 650 -5.84 24.64 -2.72
C GLY A 650 -5.29 26.07 -2.61
N ILE A 651 -4.64 26.37 -1.49
CA ILE A 651 -4.02 27.68 -1.23
C ILE A 651 -2.52 27.52 -0.95
N LYS A 652 -1.72 28.53 -1.34
CA LYS A 652 -0.32 28.66 -0.92
C LYS A 652 -0.01 30.11 -0.58
N GLY A 653 1.10 30.39 0.07
CA GLY A 653 1.49 31.76 0.40
C GLY A 653 2.66 31.83 1.36
N VAL A 654 3.00 33.04 1.80
CA VAL A 654 4.07 33.29 2.76
C VAL A 654 3.56 34.03 4.00
N VAL A 655 3.95 33.54 5.18
CA VAL A 655 3.77 34.20 6.46
C VAL A 655 5.00 35.06 6.75
N ARG A 656 4.84 36.38 6.75
CA ARG A 656 5.92 37.36 6.93
C ARG A 656 5.78 38.13 8.24
N ASP A 657 6.93 38.55 8.77
CA ASP A 657 7.01 39.54 9.84
C ASP A 657 6.72 40.94 9.28
N LYS A 658 5.65 41.57 9.75
CA LYS A 658 5.17 42.87 9.26
C LYS A 658 6.16 44.04 9.37
N ASP A 659 7.17 43.93 10.24
CA ASP A 659 8.16 45.01 10.43
C ASP A 659 9.42 44.79 9.57
N THR A 660 9.67 43.57 9.09
CA THR A 660 10.95 43.17 8.44
C THR A 660 10.81 42.45 7.11
N GLU A 661 9.59 42.05 6.71
CA GLU A 661 9.24 41.26 5.51
C GLU A 661 9.92 39.87 5.41
N GLN A 662 10.66 39.46 6.43
CA GLN A 662 11.25 38.13 6.54
C GLN A 662 10.16 37.09 6.78
N GLY A 663 10.33 35.91 6.16
CA GLY A 663 9.48 34.76 6.41
C GLY A 663 9.57 34.29 7.86
N ILE A 664 8.45 33.76 8.38
CA ILE A 664 8.34 33.21 9.72
C ILE A 664 8.17 31.70 9.61
N ALA A 665 9.26 30.96 9.78
CA ALA A 665 9.24 29.50 9.85
C ALA A 665 8.44 28.98 11.06
N ASP A 666 7.94 27.75 10.97
CA ASP A 666 7.13 27.07 12.00
C ASP A 666 5.85 27.82 12.42
N ALA A 667 5.44 28.85 11.66
CA ALA A 667 4.11 29.44 11.79
C ALA A 667 3.04 28.42 11.38
N ILE A 668 2.00 28.31 12.19
CA ILE A 668 0.85 27.40 12.02
C ILE A 668 -0.19 28.08 11.13
N ILE A 669 -0.70 27.34 10.13
CA ILE A 669 -1.87 27.71 9.34
C ILE A 669 -3.02 26.75 9.69
N SER A 670 -4.06 27.28 10.33
CA SER A 670 -5.27 26.55 10.68
C SER A 670 -6.44 26.99 9.79
N VAL A 671 -7.24 26.05 9.30
CA VAL A 671 -8.44 26.30 8.48
C VAL A 671 -9.68 26.04 9.32
N ASP A 672 -10.62 26.99 9.37
CA ASP A 672 -11.85 26.79 10.14
C ASP A 672 -12.66 25.58 9.64
N GLY A 673 -13.20 24.81 10.58
CA GLY A 673 -13.89 23.55 10.31
C GLY A 673 -13.01 22.33 10.00
N ILE A 674 -11.68 22.47 9.85
CA ILE A 674 -10.78 21.33 9.59
C ILE A 674 -9.79 21.15 10.75
N ASN A 675 -9.94 20.08 11.54
CA ASN A 675 -9.08 19.80 12.69
C ASN A 675 -7.75 19.13 12.31
N HIS A 676 -6.98 19.77 11.43
CA HIS A 676 -5.62 19.38 11.10
C HIS A 676 -4.89 20.60 10.52
N ASP A 677 -4.03 21.25 11.31
CA ASP A 677 -3.28 22.43 10.86
C ASP A 677 -2.02 22.03 10.09
N ILE A 678 -1.36 22.97 9.41
CA ILE A 678 -0.04 22.78 8.79
C ILE A 678 0.97 23.80 9.32
N ARG A 679 2.25 23.59 9.00
CA ARG A 679 3.33 24.54 9.30
C ARG A 679 3.97 25.10 8.05
N THR A 680 4.40 26.35 8.15
CA THR A 680 5.29 26.98 7.18
C THR A 680 6.68 26.33 7.17
N ALA A 681 7.30 26.30 5.98
CA ALA A 681 8.68 25.92 5.77
C ALA A 681 9.66 27.02 6.25
N PHE A 682 10.96 26.81 6.01
CA PHE A 682 12.01 27.62 6.61
C PHE A 682 12.02 29.09 6.15
N ASP A 683 11.52 29.39 4.95
CA ASP A 683 11.36 30.75 4.42
C ASP A 683 9.94 31.33 4.66
N GLY A 684 9.16 30.69 5.55
CA GLY A 684 7.83 31.13 5.97
C GLY A 684 6.71 30.83 4.98
N ASP A 685 6.99 30.11 3.91
CA ASP A 685 6.03 29.69 2.89
C ASP A 685 5.29 28.40 3.27
N TYR A 686 4.09 28.22 2.72
CA TYR A 686 3.23 27.08 3.00
C TYR A 686 2.35 26.73 1.81
N TRP A 687 1.85 25.49 1.81
CA TRP A 687 0.89 24.97 0.85
C TRP A 687 -0.17 24.16 1.62
N ARG A 688 -1.44 24.46 1.39
CA ARG A 688 -2.57 23.76 2.01
C ARG A 688 -3.52 23.26 0.91
N LEU A 689 -3.48 21.96 0.67
CA LEU A 689 -4.39 21.28 -0.25
C LEU A 689 -5.82 21.39 0.29
N LEU A 690 -6.73 21.85 -0.56
CA LEU A 690 -8.15 22.08 -0.25
C LEU A 690 -8.96 21.88 -1.54
N ASN A 691 -10.22 21.48 -1.40
CA ASN A 691 -11.18 21.47 -2.51
C ASN A 691 -11.67 22.91 -2.82
N PRO A 692 -12.33 23.15 -3.97
CA PRO A 692 -12.90 24.45 -4.30
C PRO A 692 -13.93 24.91 -3.25
N GLY A 693 -13.79 26.15 -2.77
CA GLY A 693 -14.60 26.70 -1.69
C GLY A 693 -14.02 27.99 -1.08
N GLU A 694 -14.79 28.61 -0.17
CA GLU A 694 -14.33 29.73 0.65
C GLU A 694 -13.97 29.24 2.05
N TYR A 695 -12.81 29.66 2.57
CA TYR A 695 -12.24 29.18 3.82
C TYR A 695 -11.79 30.36 4.69
N GLU A 696 -12.14 30.34 5.98
CA GLU A 696 -11.56 31.24 6.98
C GLU A 696 -10.25 30.61 7.49
N VAL A 697 -9.13 31.28 7.23
CA VAL A 697 -7.78 30.75 7.46
C VAL A 697 -7.03 31.66 8.42
N THR A 698 -6.46 31.08 9.47
CA THR A 698 -5.69 31.79 10.49
C THR A 698 -4.22 31.39 10.47
N ALA A 699 -3.34 32.38 10.37
CA ALA A 699 -1.91 32.20 10.57
C ALA A 699 -1.49 32.65 11.99
N ALA A 700 -0.72 31.81 12.68
CA ALA A 700 -0.27 32.04 14.05
C ALA A 700 1.20 31.61 14.25
N ALA A 701 1.98 32.33 15.05
CA ALA A 701 3.37 32.00 15.35
C ALA A 701 3.79 32.42 16.78
N GLU A 702 4.75 31.74 17.41
CA GLU A 702 5.15 32.10 18.78
C GLU A 702 5.70 33.54 18.84
N GLY A 703 5.14 34.35 19.74
CA GLY A 703 5.57 35.72 19.93
C GLY A 703 4.92 36.72 18.98
N TYR A 704 4.05 36.28 18.07
CA TYR A 704 3.25 37.13 17.18
C TYR A 704 1.77 37.19 17.60
N HIS A 705 1.04 38.18 17.08
CA HIS A 705 -0.41 38.19 17.10
C HIS A 705 -0.93 37.41 15.87
N PRO A 706 -1.88 36.46 16.05
CA PRO A 706 -2.46 35.73 14.93
C PRO A 706 -3.28 36.64 14.02
N VAL A 707 -3.40 36.27 12.76
CA VAL A 707 -4.16 37.00 11.73
C VAL A 707 -5.04 36.02 10.97
N THR A 708 -6.32 36.35 10.87
CA THR A 708 -7.33 35.56 10.17
C THR A 708 -7.77 36.27 8.90
N ARG A 709 -7.96 35.51 7.81
CA ARG A 709 -8.35 36.00 6.48
C ARG A 709 -9.23 34.97 5.79
N ASN A 710 -10.15 35.43 4.94
CA ASN A 710 -10.84 34.54 4.01
C ASN A 710 -9.94 34.31 2.79
N CYS A 711 -9.69 33.04 2.47
CA CYS A 711 -9.01 32.60 1.25
C CYS A 711 -10.04 31.82 0.39
N HIS A 712 -10.02 32.00 -0.92
CA HIS A 712 -10.91 31.29 -1.85
C HIS A 712 -10.12 30.31 -2.70
N VAL A 713 -10.55 29.05 -2.79
CA VAL A 713 -10.00 28.02 -3.68
C VAL A 713 -10.88 27.91 -4.91
N TYR A 714 -10.33 28.12 -6.09
CA TYR A 714 -11.07 28.06 -7.36
C TYR A 714 -11.09 26.64 -7.93
N TYR A 715 -11.88 26.42 -8.98
CA TYR A 715 -11.92 25.16 -9.73
C TYR A 715 -10.73 24.97 -10.68
N GLU A 716 -9.99 26.05 -10.96
CA GLU A 716 -8.77 26.01 -11.77
C GLU A 716 -7.64 25.31 -11.01
N ASP A 717 -6.80 24.54 -11.71
CA ASP A 717 -5.69 23.78 -11.11
C ASP A 717 -4.45 24.65 -10.78
N ASN A 718 -4.69 25.89 -10.36
CA ASN A 718 -3.68 26.83 -9.89
C ASN A 718 -3.96 27.18 -8.42
N PRO A 719 -2.95 27.25 -7.53
CA PRO A 719 -3.17 27.46 -6.11
C PRO A 719 -3.40 28.94 -5.83
N THR A 720 -4.42 29.28 -5.05
CA THR A 720 -4.68 30.67 -4.70
C THR A 720 -3.63 31.19 -3.72
N ILE A 721 -3.01 32.33 -4.03
CA ILE A 721 -2.07 33.00 -3.13
C ILE A 721 -2.82 33.65 -1.95
N CYS A 722 -2.48 33.28 -0.72
CA CYS A 722 -3.07 33.85 0.50
C CYS A 722 -1.99 34.22 1.55
N ASP A 723 -1.26 35.31 1.34
CA ASP A 723 -0.17 35.73 2.23
C ASP A 723 -0.66 36.30 3.58
N PHE A 724 0.18 36.18 4.62
CA PHE A 724 -0.09 36.70 5.97
C PHE A 724 1.04 37.59 6.47
N HIS A 725 0.71 38.72 7.10
CA HIS A 725 1.69 39.63 7.71
C HIS A 725 1.44 39.73 9.22
N LEU A 726 2.23 39.01 10.01
CA LEU A 726 2.06 38.91 11.46
C LEU A 726 2.79 40.04 12.19
N THR A 727 2.17 40.57 13.25
CA THR A 727 2.75 41.64 14.08
C THR A 727 3.31 41.07 15.37
N LYS A 728 4.58 41.34 15.69
CA LYS A 728 5.21 40.90 16.94
C LYS A 728 4.48 41.44 18.18
N THR A 729 4.27 40.56 19.15
CA THR A 729 3.74 40.92 20.47
C THR A 729 4.69 41.87 21.21
N PRO A 730 4.19 42.72 22.13
CA PRO A 730 5.03 43.59 22.96
C PRO A 730 6.08 42.82 23.79
N LYS A 731 5.77 41.59 24.20
CA LYS A 731 6.68 40.70 24.94
C LYS A 731 7.86 40.25 24.05
N GLN A 732 7.58 39.90 22.80
CA GLN A 732 8.62 39.46 21.86
C GLN A 732 9.48 40.64 21.39
N ARG A 733 8.88 41.78 21.04
CA ARG A 733 9.63 43.03 20.75
C ARG A 733 10.56 43.41 21.91
N LEU A 734 10.13 43.27 23.17
CA LEU A 734 10.99 43.51 24.32
C LEU A 734 12.14 42.50 24.45
N ARG A 735 11.89 41.19 24.23
CA ARG A 735 12.94 40.16 24.22
C ARG A 735 14.03 40.50 23.20
N GLU A 736 13.66 40.90 21.99
CA GLU A 736 14.59 41.27 20.92
C GLU A 736 15.38 42.55 21.22
N ILE A 737 14.74 43.58 21.77
CA ILE A 737 15.42 44.80 22.23
C ILE A 737 16.48 44.46 23.28
N LEU A 738 16.13 43.63 24.27
CA LEU A 738 17.06 43.21 25.33
C LEU A 738 18.21 42.35 24.78
N ALA A 739 17.93 41.42 23.86
CA ALA A 739 18.94 40.58 23.21
C ALA A 739 19.95 41.42 22.38
N LYS A 740 19.49 42.50 21.74
CA LYS A 740 20.32 43.46 21.00
C LYS A 740 21.02 44.50 21.91
N GLY A 741 21.02 44.32 23.24
CA GLY A 741 21.63 45.24 24.20
C GLY A 741 20.90 46.58 24.39
N GLY A 742 19.69 46.71 23.84
CA GLY A 742 18.84 47.89 23.94
C GLY A 742 18.26 48.08 25.35
N LYS A 743 18.12 49.34 25.75
CA LYS A 743 17.48 49.69 27.03
C LYS A 743 15.97 49.55 26.91
N VAL A 744 15.32 49.03 27.96
CA VAL A 744 13.85 48.94 28.06
C VAL A 744 13.24 50.33 27.79
N PRO A 745 12.23 50.44 26.91
CA PRO A 745 11.52 51.70 26.66
C PRO A 745 11.05 52.36 27.97
N LYS A 746 11.25 53.69 28.09
CA LYS A 746 11.05 54.43 29.36
C LYS A 746 9.61 54.35 29.88
N ASP A 747 8.65 54.38 28.97
CA ASP A 747 7.21 54.19 29.18
C ASP A 747 6.88 52.80 29.73
N LEU A 748 7.48 51.74 29.14
CA LEU A 748 7.30 50.36 29.58
C LEU A 748 7.95 50.13 30.96
N ALA A 749 9.14 50.71 31.19
CA ALA A 749 9.79 50.69 32.49
C ALA A 749 8.94 51.39 33.58
N LEU A 750 8.27 52.49 33.24
CA LEU A 750 7.30 53.17 34.11
C LEU A 750 6.07 52.30 34.42
N ARG A 751 5.46 51.66 33.40
CA ARG A 751 4.34 50.72 33.59
C ARG A 751 4.73 49.51 34.46
N LEU A 752 5.89 48.90 34.20
CA LEU A 752 6.41 47.78 35.01
C LEU A 752 6.68 48.19 36.47
N ARG A 753 7.17 49.42 36.70
CA ARG A 753 7.34 49.98 38.04
C ARG A 753 6.00 50.19 38.75
N GLN A 754 4.98 50.71 38.07
CA GLN A 754 3.62 50.84 38.61
C GLN A 754 2.99 49.48 38.92
N LEU A 755 3.16 48.47 38.06
CA LEU A 755 2.67 47.11 38.29
C LEU A 755 3.35 46.45 39.49
N ARG A 756 4.68 46.60 39.64
CA ARG A 756 5.41 46.14 40.84
C ARG A 756 4.89 46.82 42.10
N LEU A 757 4.67 48.14 42.08
CA LEU A 757 4.11 48.89 43.21
C LEU A 757 2.70 48.42 43.57
N ARG A 758 1.81 48.20 42.59
CA ARG A 758 0.47 47.61 42.82
C ARG A 758 0.56 46.21 43.42
N LYS A 759 1.45 45.34 42.92
CA LYS A 759 1.62 43.97 43.44
C LYS A 759 2.16 43.97 44.87
N LEU A 760 3.09 44.86 45.20
CA LEU A 760 3.59 45.08 46.57
C LEU A 760 2.50 45.64 47.51
N GLN A 761 1.66 46.57 47.02
CA GLN A 761 0.51 47.08 47.78
C GLN A 761 -0.56 46.01 48.02
N ALA A 762 -0.79 45.11 47.05
CA ALA A 762 -1.68 43.97 47.22
C ALA A 762 -1.12 42.95 48.23
N GLN A 763 0.18 42.62 48.16
CA GLN A 763 0.82 41.73 49.15
C GLN A 763 0.78 42.32 50.58
N ARG A 764 0.95 43.64 50.72
CA ARG A 764 0.79 44.38 52.00
C ARG A 764 -0.66 44.57 52.47
N ARG A 765 -1.65 44.03 51.74
CA ARG A 765 -3.08 43.98 52.16
C ARG A 765 -3.53 42.54 52.47
N VAL A 766 -2.65 41.56 52.28
CA VAL A 766 -2.88 40.12 52.53
C VAL A 766 -2.04 39.63 53.72
N GLN A 767 -1.04 40.42 54.13
CA GLN A 767 -0.52 40.46 55.51
C GLN A 767 -1.29 41.52 56.30
#